data_AF-A0A6L7WXP9-F1
#
_entry.id   AF-A0A6L7WXP9-F1
#
_cell.length_a   1.000
_cell.length_b   1.000
_cell.length_c   1.000
_cell.angle_alpha   90.00
_cell.angle_beta   90.00
_cell.angle_gamma   90.00
#
_symmetry.space_group_name_H-M   'P 1'
#
loop_
_entity.id
_entity.type
_entity.pdbx_description
1 polymer ?
#
loop_
_entity_poly.entity_id
_entity_poly.type
_entity_poly.pdbx_seq_one_letter_code
_entity_poly.pdbx_strand_id
1 'polypeptide(L)'
;MSVGFVSCVNIPYSGLGNPWGGRQGGPGFNTNNRYQFSNDLTWVKGKHTIKFGIEFRHHQYPFRQWGASPGGRFSFSRLQTGGYDAQGNNLPSTGDPFASFILGQVHNGSFEIAAEPTFYERYVAPWVNVDSKVTNNLTLTFGLRWDYQTSRIEARDMYSTFDINTPNPGANGLLGAQLFAGTGEGRTGSRKFQNPPKDAWGPRFGFAYRMGDKNVIRGGYGIYYSGVSHSQFTGLPVLGFAGNPAANNTNGGLTATYHWDDGIPRDKIIRPPFVDPTVSLGQAPIAVASDDLTLPRFQNWSLTLQRQLSDNMVLDVSYIGNRGTRLNNHPTSMGLLNNMNHPSVLEYGAAVLNSDINSQAAREAGIGAPYPGFSGNVAQALRPFPHIQSIRWRSVPTGSSIYHSMQMKLDKRFANGLQFRASYTYSRLQGTGAENGQGSHGGNARRQSPINQHVKSLSYDDIPNSAFLAWTYQLPFMRDQKTGKARLFGGWSFSGIFRFDQGRPINTFMANDLGGILFNPQKRPDRASGAGVASSGNFDPNTDRYLSAAGWTDPGALRFGNSPINDGTVRGFANITEDLSIFKDIWLNERFKARWETNFGNIFNRTVFCAPNSNWSAGSFGQVFQQCNIPRSIQFALRVDF
;
A
#
# COMPACT_ATOMS: atom_id res chain seq x y z
N MET A 1 13.59 23.10 -30.82
CA MET A 1 13.64 23.94 -29.61
C MET A 1 12.46 24.90 -29.70
N SER A 2 11.28 24.47 -29.22
CA SER A 2 10.08 25.30 -29.20
C SER A 2 9.85 25.76 -27.77
N VAL A 3 10.00 27.06 -27.52
CA VAL A 3 9.64 27.68 -26.26
C VAL A 3 8.13 27.93 -26.31
N GLY A 4 7.36 26.98 -25.79
CA GLY A 4 5.94 27.18 -25.53
C GLY A 4 5.78 27.90 -24.20
N PHE A 5 5.34 29.17 -24.24
CA PHE A 5 4.85 29.85 -23.06
C PHE A 5 3.54 29.18 -22.61
N VAL A 6 3.62 28.36 -21.57
CA VAL A 6 2.43 27.94 -20.83
C VAL A 6 1.97 29.15 -20.03
N SER A 7 0.73 29.59 -20.27
CA SER A 7 0.10 30.65 -19.47
C SER A 7 0.20 30.31 -17.99
N CYS A 8 0.90 31.13 -17.21
CA CYS A 8 0.84 31.05 -15.76
C CYS A 8 -0.61 31.29 -15.32
N VAL A 9 -1.20 30.24 -14.77
CA VAL A 9 -2.38 30.30 -13.91
C VAL A 9 -2.09 31.30 -12.78
N ASN A 10 -3.05 32.18 -12.48
CA ASN A 10 -3.08 33.13 -11.36
C ASN A 10 -2.06 32.81 -10.25
N ILE A 11 -1.08 33.68 -10.01
CA ILE A 11 -0.33 33.66 -8.75
C ILE A 11 -1.34 34.08 -7.68
N PRO A 12 -1.75 33.21 -6.74
CA PRO A 12 -2.63 33.65 -5.66
C PRO A 12 -1.84 34.63 -4.78
N TYR A 13 -2.13 35.93 -4.88
CA TYR A 13 -1.46 36.99 -4.13
C TYR A 13 -1.63 36.91 -2.60
N SER A 14 -2.47 35.98 -2.12
CA SER A 14 -2.65 35.67 -0.70
C SER A 14 -1.51 34.81 -0.11
N GLY A 15 -0.52 34.38 -0.91
CA GLY A 15 0.61 33.61 -0.39
C GLY A 15 1.86 33.57 -1.28
N LEU A 16 3.03 33.60 -0.63
CA LEU A 16 4.36 33.34 -1.19
C LEU A 16 4.98 32.09 -0.59
N GLY A 17 5.83 31.43 -1.36
CA GLY A 17 6.35 30.11 -0.98
C GLY A 17 5.31 29.03 -1.27
N ASN A 18 5.77 27.80 -1.50
CA ASN A 18 5.04 26.75 -2.22
C ASN A 18 3.55 26.56 -1.81
N PRO A 19 2.59 27.13 -2.56
CA PRO A 19 1.17 26.86 -2.43
C PRO A 19 0.78 25.94 -3.58
N TRP A 20 0.71 24.64 -3.30
CA TRP A 20 0.77 23.59 -4.32
C TRP A 20 -0.16 23.75 -5.53
N GLY A 21 0.44 23.64 -6.72
CA GLY A 21 -0.20 23.30 -7.99
C GLY A 21 0.75 22.51 -8.90
N GLY A 22 0.74 21.17 -8.81
CA GLY A 22 1.33 20.27 -9.82
C GLY A 22 2.79 19.81 -9.59
N ARG A 23 2.94 18.64 -8.93
CA ARG A 23 4.14 17.78 -8.80
C ARG A 23 5.33 18.29 -7.94
N GLN A 24 5.40 17.69 -6.74
CA GLN A 24 6.53 17.59 -5.81
C GLN A 24 7.12 18.90 -5.28
N GLY A 25 6.66 19.23 -4.06
CA GLY A 25 7.30 19.95 -2.96
C GLY A 25 8.83 20.07 -2.97
N GLY A 26 9.36 21.03 -2.20
CA GLY A 26 10.79 21.37 -2.15
C GLY A 26 11.71 20.14 -2.15
N PRO A 27 12.94 20.26 -2.71
CA PRO A 27 13.74 19.11 -3.12
C PRO A 27 13.90 18.14 -1.96
N GLY A 28 13.36 16.93 -2.13
CA GLY A 28 13.62 15.78 -1.27
C GLY A 28 14.54 14.82 -2.00
N PHE A 29 15.10 13.86 -1.28
CA PHE A 29 15.79 12.74 -1.91
C PHE A 29 15.54 11.49 -1.08
N ASN A 30 15.46 10.36 -1.77
CA ASN A 30 15.43 9.05 -1.15
C ASN A 30 16.35 8.18 -1.97
N THR A 31 17.58 8.01 -1.47
CA THR A 31 18.58 7.18 -2.14
C THR A 31 18.65 5.86 -1.39
N ASN A 32 18.80 4.77 -2.12
CA ASN A 32 19.03 3.44 -1.56
C ASN A 32 20.33 2.90 -2.14
N ASN A 33 21.41 3.04 -1.37
CA ASN A 33 22.70 2.48 -1.73
C ASN A 33 22.76 1.06 -1.16
N ARG A 34 22.85 0.07 -2.05
CA ARG A 34 23.00 -1.35 -1.67
C ARG A 34 24.34 -1.88 -2.16
N TYR A 35 25.21 -2.18 -1.21
CA TYR A 35 26.45 -2.89 -1.45
C TYR A 35 26.22 -4.37 -1.16
N GLN A 36 26.50 -5.24 -2.13
CA GLN A 36 26.24 -6.66 -2.01
C GLN A 36 27.49 -7.47 -2.36
N PHE A 37 27.77 -8.44 -1.50
CA PHE A 37 28.68 -9.54 -1.78
C PHE A 37 27.86 -10.83 -1.79
N SER A 38 28.01 -11.62 -2.85
CA SER A 38 27.40 -12.95 -2.95
C SER A 38 28.38 -13.92 -3.55
N ASN A 39 28.43 -15.12 -2.99
CA ASN A 39 29.24 -16.21 -3.50
C ASN A 39 28.46 -17.51 -3.47
N ASP A 40 28.66 -18.32 -4.51
CA ASP A 40 27.99 -19.60 -4.71
C ASP A 40 29.03 -20.63 -5.17
N LEU A 41 29.17 -21.73 -4.43
CA LEU A 41 29.98 -22.87 -4.83
C LEU A 41 29.07 -24.05 -5.17
N THR A 42 29.34 -24.69 -6.30
CA THR A 42 28.68 -25.94 -6.69
C THR A 42 29.68 -27.08 -6.67
N TRP A 43 29.38 -28.12 -5.89
CA TRP A 43 30.12 -29.36 -5.84
C TRP A 43 29.25 -30.50 -6.38
N VAL A 44 29.69 -31.08 -7.49
CA VAL A 44 29.03 -32.24 -8.10
C VAL A 44 29.85 -33.49 -7.78
N LYS A 45 29.23 -34.46 -7.10
CA LYS A 45 29.85 -35.75 -6.80
C LYS A 45 28.85 -36.87 -7.10
N GLY A 46 29.08 -37.58 -8.19
CA GLY A 46 28.21 -38.69 -8.64
C GLY A 46 26.76 -38.25 -8.84
N LYS A 47 25.84 -38.83 -8.06
CA LYS A 47 24.39 -38.55 -8.13
C LYS A 47 23.95 -37.33 -7.31
N HIS A 48 24.88 -36.65 -6.64
CA HIS A 48 24.61 -35.54 -5.74
C HIS A 48 25.21 -34.25 -6.29
N THR A 49 24.40 -33.19 -6.31
CA THR A 49 24.85 -31.82 -6.56
C THR A 49 24.58 -31.02 -5.29
N ILE A 50 25.65 -30.61 -4.62
CA ILE A 50 25.60 -29.78 -3.42
C ILE A 50 25.95 -28.36 -3.84
N LYS A 51 25.13 -27.41 -3.48
CA LYS A 51 25.37 -25.98 -3.66
C LYS A 51 25.36 -25.32 -2.30
N PHE A 52 26.35 -24.48 -2.02
CA PHE A 52 26.33 -23.65 -0.82
C PHE A 52 26.79 -22.26 -1.18
N GLY A 53 26.37 -21.28 -0.39
CA GLY A 53 26.69 -19.90 -0.65
C GLY A 53 26.40 -19.02 0.54
N ILE A 54 26.83 -17.78 0.42
CA ILE A 54 26.57 -16.73 1.38
C ILE A 54 26.23 -15.45 0.63
N GLU A 55 25.29 -14.72 1.19
CA GLU A 55 24.98 -13.38 0.75
C GLU A 55 25.17 -12.42 1.93
N PHE A 56 25.93 -11.35 1.69
CA PHE A 56 26.05 -10.22 2.60
C PHE A 56 25.62 -8.96 1.88
N ARG A 57 24.78 -8.15 2.53
CA ARG A 57 24.37 -6.85 2.03
C ARG A 57 24.60 -5.80 3.10
N HIS A 58 25.12 -4.65 2.68
CA HIS A 58 25.14 -3.43 3.47
C HIS A 58 24.27 -2.40 2.75
N HIS A 59 23.23 -1.94 3.43
CA HIS A 59 22.35 -0.91 2.90
C HIS A 59 22.58 0.41 3.62
N GLN A 60 22.58 1.49 2.84
CA GLN A 60 22.63 2.86 3.31
C GLN A 60 21.49 3.65 2.68
N TYR A 61 20.70 4.30 3.52
CA TYR A 61 19.49 5.02 3.13
C TYR A 61 19.57 6.48 3.58
N PRO A 62 20.27 7.34 2.83
CA PRO A 62 20.20 8.77 3.07
C PRO A 62 18.83 9.26 2.57
N PHE A 63 18.14 10.00 3.42
CA PHE A 63 16.79 10.46 3.14
C PHE A 63 16.61 11.93 3.54
N ARG A 64 15.87 12.66 2.71
CA ARG A 64 15.23 13.93 3.05
C ARG A 64 13.81 13.95 2.53
N GLN A 65 12.88 14.34 3.39
CA GLN A 65 11.45 14.31 3.09
C GLN A 65 11.10 15.20 1.89
N TRP A 66 10.32 14.64 0.95
CA TRP A 66 9.71 15.40 -0.13
C TRP A 66 8.62 16.31 0.41
N GLY A 67 8.54 17.55 -0.08
CA GLY A 67 7.57 18.51 0.44
C GLY A 67 7.97 19.17 1.74
N ALA A 68 9.20 18.93 2.20
CA ALA A 68 9.82 19.83 3.13
C ALA A 68 9.76 21.25 2.53
N SER A 69 9.38 22.24 3.34
CA SER A 69 9.29 23.64 2.90
C SER A 69 10.43 24.49 3.48
N PRO A 70 11.72 24.17 3.18
CA PRO A 70 12.85 24.95 3.70
C PRO A 70 12.90 26.36 3.12
N GLY A 71 12.30 26.58 1.95
CA GLY A 71 12.10 27.93 1.38
C GLY A 71 10.96 28.72 2.04
N GLY A 72 10.24 28.12 2.99
CA GLY A 72 9.17 28.76 3.72
C GLY A 72 7.82 28.81 3.01
N ARG A 73 6.80 29.18 3.79
CA ARG A 73 5.43 29.48 3.41
C ARG A 73 5.03 30.74 4.14
N PHE A 74 4.51 31.67 3.39
CA PHE A 74 4.18 32.99 3.86
C PHE A 74 2.82 33.35 3.34
N SER A 75 1.95 33.75 4.24
CA SER A 75 0.58 34.14 3.92
C SER A 75 0.41 35.62 4.17
N PHE A 76 -0.36 36.23 3.29
CA PHE A 76 -0.80 37.61 3.39
C PHE A 76 -2.31 37.59 3.50
N SER A 77 -2.84 38.44 4.36
CA SER A 77 -4.26 38.50 4.65
C SER A 77 -4.76 39.91 4.40
N ARG A 78 -6.05 40.05 4.11
CA ARG A 78 -6.71 41.36 4.06
C ARG A 78 -6.71 42.09 5.40
N LEU A 79 -6.44 41.37 6.49
CA LEU A 79 -6.59 41.87 7.86
C LEU A 79 -5.65 43.07 8.13
N GLN A 80 -4.38 42.99 7.71
CA GLN A 80 -3.41 44.06 7.98
C GLN A 80 -3.68 45.38 7.26
N THR A 81 -4.43 45.33 6.16
CA THR A 81 -4.87 46.50 5.38
C THR A 81 -6.37 46.76 5.52
N GLY A 82 -7.04 46.02 6.40
CA GLY A 82 -8.48 46.07 6.64
C GLY A 82 -8.85 47.17 7.63
N GLY A 83 -10.09 47.63 7.53
CA GLY A 83 -10.68 48.52 8.53
C GLY A 83 -11.11 47.74 9.77
N TYR A 84 -10.96 48.36 10.94
CA TYR A 84 -11.44 47.83 12.21
C TYR A 84 -12.42 48.83 12.83
N ASP A 85 -13.44 48.33 13.52
CA ASP A 85 -14.33 49.18 14.31
C ASP A 85 -13.64 49.66 15.60
N ALA A 86 -14.32 50.53 16.35
CA ALA A 86 -13.79 51.07 17.61
C ALA A 86 -13.61 50.01 18.71
N GLN A 87 -14.18 48.81 18.53
CA GLN A 87 -14.10 47.66 19.42
C GLN A 87 -13.00 46.68 18.99
N GLY A 88 -12.28 46.97 17.90
CA GLY A 88 -11.21 46.14 17.37
C GLY A 88 -11.69 44.94 16.54
N ASN A 89 -12.97 44.90 16.16
CA ASN A 89 -13.48 43.89 15.24
C ASN A 89 -13.21 44.31 13.80
N ASN A 90 -12.83 43.33 12.98
CA ASN A 90 -12.60 43.55 11.56
C ASN A 90 -13.90 43.89 10.82
N LEU A 91 -13.91 44.99 10.07
CA LEU A 91 -14.98 45.36 9.16
C LEU A 91 -14.98 44.42 7.94
N PRO A 92 -16.04 43.62 7.71
CA PRO A 92 -16.10 42.71 6.58
C PRO A 92 -15.87 43.43 5.23
N SER A 93 -15.25 42.75 4.28
CA SER A 93 -15.02 43.26 2.91
C SER A 93 -14.09 44.48 2.78
N THR A 94 -13.32 44.82 3.83
CA THR A 94 -12.27 45.86 3.78
C THR A 94 -10.86 45.25 3.71
N GLY A 95 -9.89 45.98 3.16
CA GLY A 95 -8.51 45.53 3.02
C GLY A 95 -8.30 44.50 1.91
N ASP A 96 -7.04 44.24 1.57
CA ASP A 96 -6.67 43.41 0.43
C ASP A 96 -5.39 42.60 0.70
N PRO A 97 -5.37 41.27 0.48
CA PRO A 97 -4.16 40.45 0.71
C PRO A 97 -2.97 40.86 -0.16
N PHE A 98 -3.21 41.34 -1.39
CA PHE A 98 -2.16 41.82 -2.28
C PHE A 98 -1.59 43.17 -1.81
N ALA A 99 -2.42 44.05 -1.24
CA ALA A 99 -1.93 45.25 -0.58
C ALA A 99 -1.00 44.91 0.60
N SER A 100 -1.41 43.97 1.47
CA SER A 100 -0.57 43.48 2.56
C SER A 100 0.74 42.85 2.06
N PHE A 101 0.70 42.16 0.92
CA PHE A 101 1.89 41.61 0.26
C PHE A 101 2.85 42.71 -0.23
N ILE A 102 2.37 43.74 -0.93
CA ILE A 102 3.24 44.81 -1.47
C ILE A 102 3.87 45.60 -0.31
N LEU A 103 3.12 45.80 0.79
CA LEU A 103 3.61 46.44 2.01
C LEU A 103 4.53 45.54 2.85
N GLY A 104 4.76 44.30 2.42
CA GLY A 104 5.56 43.31 3.15
C GLY A 104 4.96 42.88 4.49
N GLN A 105 3.68 43.14 4.74
CA GLN A 105 3.00 42.87 6.01
C GLN A 105 2.60 41.39 6.11
N VAL A 106 3.52 40.55 6.59
CA VAL A 106 3.28 39.11 6.67
C VAL A 106 2.22 38.80 7.73
N HIS A 107 1.27 37.95 7.37
CA HIS A 107 0.28 37.41 8.30
C HIS A 107 0.82 36.20 9.05
N ASN A 108 1.11 35.11 8.34
CA ASN A 108 1.82 33.98 8.93
C ASN A 108 3.01 33.62 8.07
N GLY A 109 4.15 33.35 8.70
CA GLY A 109 5.33 32.82 8.05
C GLY A 109 5.80 31.57 8.77
N SER A 110 6.16 30.55 8.01
CA SER A 110 6.74 29.33 8.57
C SER A 110 7.73 28.73 7.59
N PHE A 111 8.73 28.01 8.07
CA PHE A 111 9.59 27.19 7.23
C PHE A 111 9.97 25.92 7.95
N GLU A 112 10.53 24.98 7.22
CA GLU A 112 10.95 23.69 7.75
C GLU A 112 12.47 23.59 7.79
N ILE A 113 13.01 23.27 8.96
CA ILE A 113 14.38 22.80 9.14
C ILE A 113 14.31 21.27 9.04
N ALA A 114 14.55 20.75 7.84
CA ALA A 114 14.44 19.32 7.57
C ALA A 114 15.56 18.51 8.24
N ALA A 115 15.20 17.34 8.77
CA ALA A 115 16.17 16.32 9.15
C ALA A 115 16.65 15.55 7.91
N GLU A 116 17.95 15.23 7.87
CA GLU A 116 18.57 14.48 6.78
C GLU A 116 19.23 13.18 7.31
N PRO A 117 18.45 12.22 7.85
CA PRO A 117 19.01 11.00 8.40
C PRO A 117 19.64 10.13 7.33
N THR A 118 20.67 9.38 7.73
CA THR A 118 21.25 8.28 6.95
C THR A 118 21.20 7.01 7.77
N PHE A 119 20.26 6.13 7.44
CA PHE A 119 20.11 4.86 8.13
C PHE A 119 20.98 3.77 7.50
N TYR A 120 21.55 2.93 8.36
CA TYR A 120 22.30 1.74 7.98
C TYR A 120 21.63 0.47 8.47
N GLU A 121 21.67 -0.56 7.64
CA GLU A 121 21.33 -1.93 8.01
C GLU A 121 22.27 -2.91 7.30
N ARG A 122 22.43 -4.09 7.88
CA ARG A 122 23.21 -5.18 7.29
C ARG A 122 22.32 -6.42 7.21
N TYR A 123 22.57 -7.23 6.20
CA TYR A 123 21.88 -8.49 6.00
C TYR A 123 22.90 -9.58 5.70
N VAL A 124 22.75 -10.73 6.32
CA VAL A 124 23.59 -11.91 6.10
C VAL A 124 22.71 -13.13 5.88
N ALA A 125 23.05 -13.94 4.90
CA ALA A 125 22.30 -15.14 4.61
C ALA A 125 23.16 -16.28 4.02
N PRO A 126 23.74 -17.14 4.87
CA PRO A 126 24.33 -18.39 4.44
C PRO A 126 23.25 -19.40 4.07
N TRP A 127 23.55 -20.27 3.10
CA TRP A 127 22.62 -21.30 2.65
C TRP A 127 23.34 -22.51 2.06
N VAL A 128 22.63 -23.63 2.04
CA VAL A 128 23.02 -24.88 1.40
C VAL A 128 21.81 -25.51 0.73
N ASN A 129 22.00 -26.07 -0.47
CA ASN A 129 21.03 -26.86 -1.21
C ASN A 129 21.69 -28.15 -1.68
N VAL A 130 20.96 -29.25 -1.65
CA VAL A 130 21.40 -30.58 -2.08
C VAL A 130 20.34 -31.15 -3.00
N ASP A 131 20.73 -31.39 -4.26
CA ASP A 131 19.94 -32.15 -5.23
C ASP A 131 20.53 -33.55 -5.35
N SER A 132 19.72 -34.57 -5.07
CA SER A 132 20.12 -35.96 -5.10
C SER A 132 19.22 -36.79 -6.00
N LYS A 133 19.82 -37.40 -7.04
CA LYS A 133 19.15 -38.43 -7.84
C LYS A 133 19.21 -39.76 -7.10
N VAL A 134 18.27 -39.98 -6.18
CA VAL A 134 18.22 -41.19 -5.34
C VAL A 134 18.09 -42.44 -6.21
N THR A 135 17.24 -42.37 -7.24
CA THR A 135 17.09 -43.40 -8.27
C THR A 135 17.03 -42.74 -9.65
N ASN A 136 16.90 -43.52 -10.72
CA ASN A 136 16.72 -42.98 -12.07
C ASN A 136 15.35 -42.29 -12.28
N ASN A 137 14.42 -42.48 -11.35
CA ASN A 137 13.08 -41.91 -11.41
C ASN A 137 12.72 -41.02 -10.20
N LEU A 138 13.58 -40.92 -9.18
CA LEU A 138 13.34 -40.08 -8.00
C LEU A 138 14.52 -39.13 -7.79
N THR A 139 14.21 -37.84 -7.80
CA THR A 139 15.11 -36.78 -7.35
C THR A 139 14.55 -36.16 -6.08
N LEU A 140 15.37 -36.03 -5.05
CA LEU A 140 15.07 -35.30 -3.83
C LEU A 140 15.92 -34.04 -3.77
N THR A 141 15.31 -32.95 -3.31
CA THR A 141 15.97 -31.66 -3.09
C THR A 141 15.78 -31.26 -1.64
N PHE A 142 16.88 -30.92 -0.97
CA PHE A 142 16.89 -30.38 0.38
C PHE A 142 17.59 -29.03 0.36
N GLY A 143 17.09 -28.07 1.11
CA GLY A 143 17.68 -26.75 1.23
C GLY A 143 17.53 -26.21 2.64
N LEU A 144 18.53 -25.47 3.10
CA LEU A 144 18.47 -24.70 4.33
C LEU A 144 19.12 -23.35 4.07
N ARG A 145 18.42 -22.29 4.44
CA ARG A 145 18.93 -20.92 4.45
C ARG A 145 18.68 -20.31 5.82
N TRP A 146 19.62 -19.55 6.32
CA TRP A 146 19.40 -18.68 7.47
C TRP A 146 19.43 -17.24 6.98
N ASP A 147 18.44 -16.43 7.35
CA ASP A 147 18.34 -15.03 6.96
C ASP A 147 18.43 -14.17 8.23
N TYR A 148 19.30 -13.16 8.26
CA TYR A 148 19.38 -12.24 9.40
C TYR A 148 19.61 -10.81 8.95
N GLN A 149 18.73 -9.91 9.42
CA GLN A 149 18.83 -8.47 9.21
C GLN A 149 19.11 -7.79 10.55
N THR A 150 20.14 -6.96 10.61
CA THR A 150 20.53 -6.27 11.85
C THR A 150 19.59 -5.12 12.17
N SER A 151 19.56 -4.70 13.44
CA SER A 151 18.91 -3.44 13.84
C SER A 151 19.40 -2.27 13.00
N ARG A 152 18.52 -1.29 12.79
CA ARG A 152 18.86 -0.03 12.12
C ARG A 152 19.59 0.89 13.09
N ILE A 153 20.59 1.59 12.56
CA ILE A 153 21.26 2.70 13.22
C ILE A 153 21.27 3.89 12.28
N GLU A 154 21.30 5.10 12.83
CA GLU A 154 21.43 6.34 12.04
C GLU A 154 22.85 6.90 12.20
N ALA A 155 23.42 7.46 11.14
CA ALA A 155 24.82 7.91 11.08
C ALA A 155 25.21 8.86 12.22
N ARG A 156 24.33 9.78 12.60
CA ARG A 156 24.53 10.89 13.54
C ARG A 156 23.62 10.79 14.78
N ASP A 157 23.04 9.62 15.03
CA ASP A 157 22.06 9.37 16.09
C ASP A 157 20.84 10.31 16.04
N MET A 158 20.45 10.74 14.84
CA MET A 158 19.18 11.40 14.55
C MET A 158 18.07 10.35 14.40
N TYR A 159 17.84 9.59 15.46
CA TYR A 159 16.85 8.52 15.50
C TYR A 159 16.05 8.64 16.80
N SER A 160 14.73 8.73 16.68
CA SER A 160 13.83 8.86 17.82
C SER A 160 12.62 7.95 17.68
N THR A 161 12.08 7.47 18.80
CA THR A 161 10.87 6.64 18.83
C THR A 161 9.95 7.07 19.96
N PHE A 162 8.64 7.03 19.73
CA PHE A 162 7.70 7.08 20.84
C PHE A 162 7.71 5.75 21.58
N ASP A 163 7.85 5.79 22.89
CA ASP A 163 7.76 4.63 23.76
C ASP A 163 6.55 4.75 24.68
N ILE A 164 5.72 3.71 24.68
CA ILE A 164 4.46 3.68 25.42
C ILE A 164 4.62 3.43 26.92
N ASN A 165 5.82 3.04 27.37
CA ASN A 165 6.08 2.64 28.77
C ASN A 165 6.90 3.69 29.52
N THR A 166 7.36 4.74 28.84
CA THR A 166 8.19 5.79 29.43
C THR A 166 7.30 6.90 29.99
N PRO A 167 7.43 7.29 31.27
CA PRO A 167 6.73 8.43 31.85
C PRO A 167 7.06 9.74 31.13
N ASN A 168 6.05 10.56 30.87
CA ASN A 168 6.17 11.86 30.23
C ASN A 168 6.04 12.98 31.28
N PRO A 169 7.12 13.72 31.58
CA PRO A 169 7.08 14.76 32.62
C PRO A 169 6.12 15.90 32.26
N GLY A 170 5.95 16.21 30.97
CA GLY A 170 5.03 17.26 30.51
C GLY A 170 3.55 16.85 30.51
N ALA A 171 3.25 15.59 30.84
CA ALA A 171 1.90 15.07 31.08
C ALA A 171 1.75 14.52 32.50
N ASN A 172 2.40 15.16 33.48
CA ASN A 172 2.37 14.79 34.90
C ASN A 172 2.78 13.32 35.17
N GLY A 173 3.75 12.81 34.41
CA GLY A 173 4.27 11.45 34.57
C GLY A 173 3.43 10.35 33.93
N LEU A 174 2.36 10.67 33.19
CA LEU A 174 1.63 9.68 32.40
C LEU A 174 2.56 8.96 31.42
N LEU A 175 2.35 7.67 31.20
CA LEU A 175 3.16 6.87 30.27
C LEU A 175 3.00 7.38 28.82
N GLY A 176 4.01 7.16 27.99
CA GLY A 176 4.03 7.60 26.59
C GLY A 176 4.92 8.82 26.38
N ALA A 177 6.19 8.61 26.06
CA ALA A 177 7.15 9.71 25.86
C ALA A 177 8.04 9.49 24.64
N GLN A 178 8.66 10.58 24.17
CA GLN A 178 9.62 10.51 23.08
C GLN A 178 11.00 10.05 23.61
N LEU A 179 11.58 9.03 22.98
CA LEU A 179 12.94 8.56 23.22
C LEU A 179 13.87 8.93 22.07
N PHE A 180 15.15 9.10 22.40
CA PHE A 180 16.21 9.48 21.47
C PHE A 180 17.38 8.50 21.56
N ALA A 181 17.90 8.08 20.40
CA ALA A 181 19.04 7.19 20.29
C ALA A 181 20.35 7.93 20.64
N GLY A 182 21.43 7.20 20.88
CA GLY A 182 22.76 7.77 21.16
C GLY A 182 23.05 7.98 22.65
N THR A 183 24.16 8.65 22.94
CA THR A 183 24.65 8.92 24.31
C THR A 183 24.56 10.41 24.63
N GLY A 184 24.38 10.75 25.92
CA GLY A 184 24.23 12.13 26.39
C GLY A 184 22.89 12.38 27.09
N GLU A 185 22.70 13.61 27.55
CA GLU A 185 21.48 14.03 28.25
C GLU A 185 20.23 13.83 27.37
N GLY A 186 19.15 13.31 27.97
CA GLY A 186 17.88 13.03 27.28
C GLY A 186 17.92 11.86 26.31
N ARG A 187 19.06 11.18 26.12
CA ARG A 187 19.21 10.02 25.22
C ARG A 187 19.26 8.70 26.00
N THR A 188 18.90 7.62 25.31
CA THR A 188 18.75 6.27 25.88
C THR A 188 20.06 5.52 26.14
N GLY A 189 21.21 6.04 25.69
CA GLY A 189 22.49 5.32 25.73
C GLY A 189 22.64 4.24 24.64
N SER A 190 21.61 4.02 23.81
CA SER A 190 21.59 3.03 22.73
C SER A 190 21.41 3.71 21.38
N ARG A 191 22.14 3.27 20.34
CA ARG A 191 21.97 3.76 18.96
C ARG A 191 20.83 3.09 18.19
N LYS A 192 20.12 2.15 18.83
CA LYS A 192 19.08 1.30 18.23
C LYS A 192 17.86 1.18 19.14
N PHE A 193 16.69 1.01 18.53
CA PHE A 193 15.43 0.72 19.22
C PHE A 193 14.90 -0.69 18.92
N GLN A 194 15.30 -1.27 17.77
CA GLN A 194 14.90 -2.63 17.40
C GLN A 194 15.83 -3.70 17.98
N ASN A 195 15.27 -4.89 18.21
CA ASN A 195 15.97 -6.12 18.52
C ASN A 195 15.43 -7.29 17.65
N PRO A 196 15.83 -7.37 16.36
CA PRO A 196 15.30 -8.38 15.44
C PRO A 196 15.66 -9.80 15.90
N PRO A 197 14.69 -10.75 15.85
CA PRO A 197 14.97 -12.14 16.19
C PRO A 197 15.91 -12.79 15.16
N LYS A 198 16.69 -13.77 15.61
CA LYS A 198 17.62 -14.56 14.79
C LYS A 198 17.03 -15.89 14.32
N ASP A 199 15.70 -15.98 14.26
CA ASP A 199 14.95 -17.23 14.10
C ASP A 199 14.55 -17.55 12.66
N ALA A 200 15.01 -16.77 11.68
CA ALA A 200 14.64 -16.91 10.28
C ALA A 200 15.42 -18.05 9.58
N TRP A 201 15.14 -19.28 10.01
CA TRP A 201 15.56 -20.52 9.36
C TRP A 201 14.53 -20.93 8.30
N GLY A 202 15.00 -21.05 7.06
CA GLY A 202 14.21 -21.35 5.86
C GLY A 202 14.52 -22.74 5.30
N PRO A 203 14.05 -23.83 5.92
CA PRO A 203 14.18 -25.17 5.36
C PRO A 203 13.30 -25.31 4.11
N ARG A 204 13.79 -26.12 3.17
CA ARG A 204 13.14 -26.42 1.90
C ARG A 204 13.31 -27.89 1.59
N PHE A 205 12.23 -28.51 1.16
CA PHE A 205 12.19 -29.89 0.74
C PHE A 205 11.40 -29.97 -0.56
N GLY A 206 11.91 -30.75 -1.51
CA GLY A 206 11.26 -31.01 -2.77
C GLY A 206 11.51 -32.43 -3.24
N PHE A 207 10.62 -32.94 -4.07
CA PHE A 207 10.80 -34.19 -4.77
C PHE A 207 10.26 -34.11 -6.19
N ALA A 208 10.87 -34.89 -7.08
CA ALA A 208 10.36 -35.15 -8.42
C ALA A 208 10.43 -36.65 -8.68
N TYR A 209 9.27 -37.25 -8.92
CA TYR A 209 9.11 -38.67 -9.18
C TYR A 209 8.53 -38.90 -10.58
N ARG A 210 9.29 -39.60 -11.43
CA ARG A 210 8.87 -40.02 -12.75
C ARG A 210 8.13 -41.36 -12.65
N MET A 211 6.82 -41.34 -12.87
CA MET A 211 5.93 -42.50 -12.80
C MET A 211 5.66 -43.03 -14.22
N GLY A 212 6.51 -43.95 -14.67
CA GLY A 212 6.55 -44.39 -16.07
C GLY A 212 7.04 -43.29 -17.02
N ASP A 213 6.76 -43.41 -18.32
CA ASP A 213 7.31 -42.48 -19.31
C ASP A 213 6.47 -41.22 -19.53
N LYS A 214 5.19 -41.26 -19.12
CA LYS A 214 4.21 -40.21 -19.41
C LYS A 214 3.82 -39.35 -18.21
N ASN A 215 4.19 -39.72 -16.99
CA ASN A 215 3.75 -39.01 -15.78
C ASN A 215 4.93 -38.59 -14.91
N VAL A 216 4.86 -37.37 -14.37
CA VAL A 216 5.80 -36.89 -13.36
C VAL A 216 5.01 -36.24 -12.24
N ILE A 217 5.26 -36.68 -11.01
CA ILE A 217 4.74 -36.05 -9.80
C ILE A 217 5.86 -35.20 -9.22
N ARG A 218 5.57 -33.93 -8.94
CA ARG A 218 6.50 -33.03 -8.26
C ARG A 218 5.81 -32.43 -7.06
N GLY A 219 6.51 -32.29 -5.97
CA GLY A 219 5.98 -31.61 -4.81
C GLY A 219 7.09 -31.05 -3.94
N GLY A 220 6.70 -30.20 -3.01
CA GLY A 220 7.66 -29.62 -2.08
C GLY A 220 7.00 -28.71 -1.06
N TYR A 221 7.76 -28.43 -0.02
CA TYR A 221 7.44 -27.50 1.05
C TYR A 221 8.67 -26.63 1.32
N GLY A 222 8.48 -25.34 1.53
CA GLY A 222 9.58 -24.45 1.88
C GLY A 222 9.14 -23.25 2.70
N ILE A 223 10.02 -22.81 3.59
CA ILE A 223 9.90 -21.56 4.32
C ILE A 223 10.82 -20.51 3.68
N TYR A 224 10.28 -19.33 3.43
CA TYR A 224 10.96 -18.22 2.80
C TYR A 224 10.75 -16.97 3.63
N TYR A 225 11.79 -16.13 3.68
CA TYR A 225 11.72 -14.84 4.34
C TYR A 225 11.90 -13.74 3.31
N SER A 226 11.17 -12.65 3.47
CA SER A 226 11.44 -11.40 2.77
C SER A 226 12.27 -10.50 3.66
N GLY A 227 13.15 -9.69 3.05
CA GLY A 227 13.71 -8.53 3.76
C GLY A 227 12.59 -7.55 4.14
N VAL A 228 12.75 -6.83 5.24
CA VAL A 228 11.84 -5.74 5.60
C VAL A 228 12.20 -4.53 4.75
N SER A 229 11.29 -4.09 3.87
CA SER A 229 11.52 -2.90 3.03
C SER A 229 11.82 -1.68 3.92
N HIS A 230 12.81 -0.88 3.52
CA HIS A 230 13.18 0.35 4.23
C HIS A 230 12.15 1.46 4.04
N SER A 231 11.45 1.47 2.90
CA SER A 231 10.52 2.54 2.49
C SER A 231 9.08 2.27 2.94
N GLN A 232 8.87 1.83 4.18
CA GLN A 232 7.52 1.52 4.65
C GLN A 232 6.83 2.75 5.23
N PHE A 233 6.20 3.50 4.32
CA PHE A 233 4.91 4.24 4.33
C PHE A 233 4.45 5.08 5.54
N THR A 234 5.13 5.01 6.67
CA THR A 234 4.97 5.89 7.83
C THR A 234 6.25 6.71 7.96
N GLY A 235 6.12 8.00 8.29
CA GLY A 235 7.19 9.00 8.23
C GLY A 235 8.52 8.62 8.91
N LEU A 236 9.48 9.53 8.86
CA LEU A 236 10.77 9.27 9.45
C LEU A 236 10.72 9.31 10.98
N PRO A 237 11.33 8.33 11.68
CA PRO A 237 11.44 8.32 13.14
C PRO A 237 12.53 9.32 13.59
N VAL A 238 12.29 10.61 13.35
CA VAL A 238 13.25 11.71 13.56
C VAL A 238 12.61 12.91 14.27
N LEU A 239 11.48 12.70 14.96
CA LEU A 239 10.86 13.75 15.76
C LEU A 239 11.88 14.31 16.75
N GLY A 240 11.95 15.63 16.85
CA GLY A 240 12.98 16.36 17.62
C GLY A 240 14.26 16.67 16.84
N PHE A 241 14.52 16.06 15.68
CA PHE A 241 15.67 16.38 14.81
C PHE A 241 15.32 17.25 13.60
N ALA A 242 14.02 17.51 13.39
CA ALA A 242 13.51 18.49 12.45
C ALA A 242 12.79 19.62 13.22
N GLY A 243 12.72 20.80 12.64
CA GLY A 243 12.01 21.95 13.21
C GLY A 243 11.04 22.58 12.22
N ASN A 244 9.97 23.18 12.73
CA ASN A 244 9.05 23.98 11.93
C ASN A 244 8.90 25.38 12.52
N PRO A 245 9.95 26.23 12.50
CA PRO A 245 9.83 27.61 12.94
C PRO A 245 8.65 28.30 12.28
N ALA A 246 7.83 28.96 13.09
CA ALA A 246 6.67 29.68 12.64
C ALA A 246 6.50 30.99 13.43
N ALA A 247 6.14 32.03 12.70
CA ALA A 247 5.67 33.31 13.21
C ALA A 247 4.22 33.45 12.73
N ASN A 248 3.27 33.23 13.65
CA ASN A 248 1.85 33.32 13.37
C ASN A 248 1.28 34.63 13.93
N ASN A 249 0.33 35.20 13.22
CA ASN A 249 -0.43 36.32 13.74
C ASN A 249 -1.37 35.87 14.86
N THR A 250 -1.30 36.53 16.02
CA THR A 250 -2.11 36.19 17.19
C THR A 250 -3.09 37.31 17.58
N ASN A 251 -3.13 38.41 16.83
CA ASN A 251 -3.93 39.61 17.15
C ASN A 251 -5.03 39.90 16.13
N GLY A 252 -5.47 38.89 15.37
CA GLY A 252 -6.54 39.07 14.38
C GLY A 252 -6.16 39.99 13.22
N GLY A 253 -4.86 40.15 12.97
CA GLY A 253 -4.26 40.95 11.90
C GLY A 253 -4.23 42.46 12.15
N LEU A 254 -4.49 42.92 13.38
CA LEU A 254 -4.38 44.33 13.78
C LEU A 254 -2.99 44.91 13.48
N THR A 255 -1.95 44.10 13.58
CA THR A 255 -0.60 44.44 13.11
C THR A 255 -0.04 43.29 12.28
N ALA A 256 0.92 43.60 11.41
CA ALA A 256 1.74 42.57 10.79
C ALA A 256 2.47 41.76 11.87
N THR A 257 2.69 40.48 11.60
CA THR A 257 3.48 39.62 12.49
C THR A 257 4.96 40.01 12.43
N TYR A 258 5.43 40.38 11.24
CA TYR A 258 6.71 40.99 10.95
C TYR A 258 6.65 41.56 9.53
N HIS A 259 7.59 42.45 9.18
CA HIS A 259 7.76 42.89 7.80
C HIS A 259 8.69 41.96 7.05
N TRP A 260 8.36 41.70 5.78
CA TRP A 260 9.11 40.78 4.93
C TRP A 260 10.62 41.10 4.88
N ASP A 261 10.95 42.38 4.83
CA ASP A 261 12.33 42.89 4.74
C ASP A 261 13.16 42.57 6.00
N ASP A 262 12.51 42.40 7.15
CA ASP A 262 13.16 42.02 8.41
C ASP A 262 13.43 40.51 8.50
N GLY A 263 12.76 39.72 7.65
CA GLY A 263 12.72 38.26 7.73
C GLY A 263 11.95 37.72 8.94
N ILE A 264 11.83 36.39 9.06
CA ILE A 264 11.19 35.79 10.23
C ILE A 264 11.97 36.19 11.50
N PRO A 265 11.30 36.68 12.55
CA PRO A 265 11.95 37.09 13.79
C PRO A 265 12.82 35.97 14.37
N ARG A 266 14.08 36.29 14.70
CA ARG A 266 15.10 35.31 15.11
C ARG A 266 14.71 34.55 16.39
N ASP A 267 13.97 35.17 17.29
CA ASP A 267 13.45 34.56 18.52
C ASP A 267 12.42 33.45 18.24
N LYS A 268 11.77 33.48 17.07
CA LYS A 268 10.86 32.41 16.61
C LYS A 268 11.59 31.25 15.94
N ILE A 269 12.89 31.40 15.65
CA ILE A 269 13.71 30.37 15.00
C ILE A 269 14.44 29.54 16.06
N ILE A 270 13.74 28.54 16.59
CA ILE A 270 14.35 27.53 17.46
C ILE A 270 14.84 26.38 16.59
N ARG A 271 16.11 26.00 16.73
CA ARG A 271 16.75 24.97 15.89
C ARG A 271 16.79 23.62 16.62
N PRO A 272 16.60 22.49 15.91
CA PRO A 272 16.84 21.16 16.47
C PRO A 272 18.35 20.97 16.80
N PRO A 273 18.71 20.02 17.68
CA PRO A 273 17.85 18.96 18.19
C PRO A 273 17.05 19.33 19.46
N PHE A 274 15.77 18.99 19.48
CA PHE A 274 14.87 19.05 20.64
C PHE A 274 14.87 17.68 21.34
N VAL A 275 15.97 17.37 22.04
CA VAL A 275 16.12 16.10 22.79
C VAL A 275 15.39 16.21 24.11
N ASP A 276 14.06 16.17 24.04
CA ASP A 276 13.17 16.29 25.19
C ASP A 276 12.02 15.27 25.07
N PRO A 277 11.75 14.44 26.10
CA PRO A 277 10.66 13.47 26.09
C PRO A 277 9.27 14.07 25.80
N THR A 278 9.09 15.36 26.09
CA THR A 278 7.84 16.11 25.93
C THR A 278 7.59 16.63 24.52
N VAL A 279 8.55 16.55 23.58
CA VAL A 279 8.41 17.06 22.20
C VAL A 279 7.23 16.42 21.42
N SER A 280 6.72 15.30 21.92
CA SER A 280 5.58 14.58 21.35
C SER A 280 4.21 15.10 21.81
N LEU A 281 4.13 16.00 22.80
CA LEU A 281 2.88 16.54 23.33
C LEU A 281 2.03 17.19 22.24
N GLY A 282 0.77 16.77 22.14
CA GLY A 282 -0.18 17.21 21.12
C GLY A 282 0.14 16.74 19.70
N GLN A 283 1.18 15.93 19.50
CA GLN A 283 1.60 15.44 18.18
C GLN A 283 1.07 14.02 17.90
N ALA A 284 1.33 13.52 16.69
CA ALA A 284 1.09 12.14 16.28
C ALA A 284 2.45 11.42 16.04
N PRO A 285 3.20 11.11 17.11
CA PRO A 285 4.58 10.63 16.98
C PRO A 285 4.65 9.23 16.35
N ILE A 286 5.85 8.86 15.90
CA ILE A 286 6.15 7.57 15.31
C ILE A 286 6.75 6.66 16.37
N ALA A 287 6.20 5.46 16.50
CA ALA A 287 6.75 4.41 17.36
C ALA A 287 7.42 3.34 16.50
N VAL A 288 8.64 2.98 16.86
CA VAL A 288 9.38 1.84 16.31
C VAL A 288 9.20 0.67 17.26
N ALA A 289 8.48 -0.35 16.83
CA ALA A 289 8.33 -1.55 17.63
C ALA A 289 9.69 -2.26 17.81
N SER A 290 9.92 -2.86 18.97
CA SER A 290 11.16 -3.61 19.23
C SER A 290 11.34 -4.77 18.24
N ASP A 291 10.24 -5.29 17.70
CA ASP A 291 10.16 -6.38 16.72
C ASP A 291 9.90 -5.90 15.27
N ASP A 292 10.00 -4.59 14.97
CA ASP A 292 9.80 -3.94 13.64
C ASP A 292 10.64 -4.55 12.49
N LEU A 293 11.70 -5.29 12.82
CA LEU A 293 12.61 -5.95 11.88
C LEU A 293 12.47 -7.48 11.85
N THR A 294 11.40 -8.01 12.43
CA THR A 294 11.04 -9.41 12.28
C THR A 294 10.74 -9.71 10.81
N LEU A 295 11.50 -10.62 10.21
CA LEU A 295 11.36 -10.91 8.79
C LEU A 295 10.00 -11.56 8.48
N PRO A 296 9.22 -11.03 7.52
CA PRO A 296 8.01 -11.68 7.03
C PRO A 296 8.29 -13.09 6.54
N ARG A 297 7.47 -14.05 6.98
CA ARG A 297 7.65 -15.48 6.74
C ARG A 297 6.56 -16.05 5.86
N PHE A 298 6.95 -16.70 4.78
CA PHE A 298 6.08 -17.38 3.82
C PHE A 298 6.35 -18.88 3.85
N GLN A 299 5.30 -19.67 4.09
CA GLN A 299 5.33 -21.11 3.94
C GLN A 299 4.65 -21.46 2.62
N ASN A 300 5.39 -22.09 1.70
CA ASN A 300 4.86 -22.53 0.41
C ASN A 300 4.82 -24.04 0.38
N TRP A 301 3.73 -24.60 -0.11
CA TRP A 301 3.66 -26.01 -0.47
C TRP A 301 2.97 -26.19 -1.80
N SER A 302 3.43 -27.17 -2.56
CA SER A 302 2.79 -27.52 -3.83
C SER A 302 2.88 -29.01 -4.09
N LEU A 303 1.91 -29.51 -4.83
CA LEU A 303 1.88 -30.86 -5.39
C LEU A 303 1.34 -30.75 -6.82
N THR A 304 2.09 -31.27 -7.77
CA THR A 304 1.79 -31.19 -9.20
C THR A 304 1.89 -32.56 -9.83
N LEU A 305 0.85 -32.95 -10.56
CA LEU A 305 0.86 -34.07 -11.50
C LEU A 305 0.98 -33.51 -12.91
N GLN A 306 2.05 -33.87 -13.60
CA GLN A 306 2.23 -33.61 -15.02
C GLN A 306 2.00 -34.91 -15.79
N ARG A 307 1.17 -34.86 -16.84
CA ARG A 307 0.90 -35.99 -17.73
C ARG A 307 1.05 -35.58 -19.19
N GLN A 308 1.82 -36.36 -19.94
CA GLN A 308 1.80 -36.33 -21.40
C GLN A 308 0.52 -37.00 -21.91
N LEU A 309 -0.31 -36.26 -22.64
CA LEU A 309 -1.56 -36.75 -23.23
C LEU A 309 -1.36 -37.28 -24.65
N SER A 310 -0.48 -36.63 -25.42
CA SER A 310 -0.05 -37.05 -26.76
C SER A 310 1.39 -36.59 -27.01
N ASP A 311 1.97 -36.89 -28.17
CA ASP A 311 3.33 -36.47 -28.51
C ASP A 311 3.53 -34.94 -28.49
N ASN A 312 2.42 -34.19 -28.60
CA ASN A 312 2.42 -32.74 -28.67
C ASN A 312 1.60 -32.07 -27.56
N MET A 313 1.10 -32.82 -26.57
CA MET A 313 0.22 -32.28 -25.52
C MET A 313 0.59 -32.72 -24.11
N VAL A 314 0.62 -31.76 -23.18
CA VAL A 314 0.91 -31.97 -21.76
C VAL A 314 -0.13 -31.27 -20.89
N LEU A 315 -0.62 -31.98 -19.88
CA LEU A 315 -1.49 -31.47 -18.84
C LEU A 315 -0.73 -31.41 -17.50
N ASP A 316 -0.73 -30.24 -16.86
CA ASP A 316 -0.29 -30.05 -15.48
C ASP A 316 -1.53 -29.79 -14.61
N VAL A 317 -1.65 -30.50 -13.48
CA VAL A 317 -2.63 -30.24 -12.43
C VAL A 317 -1.88 -30.04 -11.12
N SER A 318 -2.04 -28.87 -10.51
CA SER A 318 -1.29 -28.44 -9.34
C SER A 318 -2.22 -28.00 -8.22
N TYR A 319 -1.94 -28.43 -7.00
CA TYR A 319 -2.40 -27.77 -5.79
C TYR A 319 -1.26 -26.93 -5.24
N ILE A 320 -1.54 -25.66 -4.93
CA ILE A 320 -0.58 -24.71 -4.36
C ILE A 320 -1.20 -24.06 -3.14
N GLY A 321 -0.47 -24.07 -2.04
CA GLY A 321 -0.80 -23.29 -0.86
C GLY A 321 0.35 -22.39 -0.43
N ASN A 322 0.00 -21.22 0.06
CA ASN A 322 0.91 -20.22 0.60
C ASN A 322 0.34 -19.66 1.89
N ARG A 323 1.16 -19.58 2.93
CA ARG A 323 0.80 -18.93 4.20
C ARG A 323 1.81 -17.86 4.54
N GLY A 324 1.38 -16.61 4.54
CA GLY A 324 2.13 -15.47 5.06
C GLY A 324 1.88 -15.28 6.55
N THR A 325 2.95 -15.11 7.33
CA THR A 325 2.90 -14.75 8.75
C THR A 325 3.97 -13.71 9.02
N ARG A 326 3.82 -12.94 10.11
CA ARG A 326 4.73 -11.83 10.44
C ARG A 326 4.76 -10.79 9.30
N LEU A 327 3.64 -10.66 8.59
CA LEU A 327 3.52 -9.67 7.52
C LEU A 327 3.34 -8.30 8.15
N ASN A 328 3.86 -7.28 7.48
CA ASN A 328 3.67 -5.91 7.95
C ASN A 328 2.22 -5.51 7.74
N ASN A 329 1.60 -5.02 8.80
CA ASN A 329 0.21 -4.61 8.81
C ASN A 329 0.09 -3.09 8.92
N HIS A 330 -1.07 -2.53 8.56
CA HIS A 330 -1.31 -1.09 8.62
C HIS A 330 -1.22 -0.58 10.08
N PRO A 331 -0.66 0.60 10.40
CA PRO A 331 -0.45 1.05 11.79
C PRO A 331 -1.74 1.12 12.65
N THR A 332 -2.88 1.45 12.05
CA THR A 332 -4.19 1.40 12.73
C THR A 332 -4.58 -0.02 13.15
N SER A 333 -3.86 -1.03 12.68
CA SER A 333 -3.93 -2.40 13.14
C SER A 333 -3.31 -2.59 14.54
N MET A 334 -2.97 -1.54 15.26
CA MET A 334 -2.55 -1.62 16.66
C MET A 334 -3.63 -1.24 17.66
N GLY A 335 -4.79 -0.74 17.20
CA GLY A 335 -5.96 -0.53 18.06
C GLY A 335 -5.64 0.39 19.24
N LEU A 336 -5.82 -0.10 20.47
CA LEU A 336 -5.48 0.63 21.71
C LEU A 336 -4.02 1.11 21.72
N LEU A 337 -3.08 0.32 21.20
CA LEU A 337 -1.66 0.72 21.13
C LEU A 337 -1.41 1.84 20.12
N ASN A 338 -2.32 2.09 19.15
CA ASN A 338 -2.32 3.29 18.31
C ASN A 338 -3.05 4.47 19.01
N ASN A 339 -3.17 4.40 20.34
CA ASN A 339 -3.91 5.36 21.15
C ASN A 339 -5.42 5.41 20.84
N MET A 340 -6.07 4.34 20.38
CA MET A 340 -7.54 4.32 20.24
C MET A 340 -8.22 4.07 21.60
N ASN A 341 -9.45 4.55 21.77
CA ASN A 341 -10.21 4.24 22.99
C ASN A 341 -10.68 2.79 23.02
N HIS A 342 -10.81 2.25 24.23
CA HIS A 342 -11.50 0.99 24.45
C HIS A 342 -13.01 1.17 24.17
N PRO A 343 -13.70 0.21 23.52
CA PRO A 343 -15.13 0.34 23.21
C PRO A 343 -16.06 0.60 24.39
N SER A 344 -15.64 0.28 25.63
CA SER A 344 -16.43 0.56 26.83
C SER A 344 -16.71 2.05 27.03
N VAL A 345 -15.91 2.96 26.46
CA VAL A 345 -16.19 4.41 26.55
C VAL A 345 -17.53 4.78 25.91
N LEU A 346 -18.07 3.95 25.01
CA LEU A 346 -19.36 4.19 24.36
C LEU A 346 -20.53 4.21 25.34
N GLU A 347 -20.38 3.61 26.52
CA GLU A 347 -21.38 3.59 27.59
C GLU A 347 -21.72 4.99 28.12
N TYR A 348 -20.78 5.95 28.03
CA TYR A 348 -21.01 7.35 28.43
C TYR A 348 -21.90 8.13 27.45
N GLY A 349 -22.13 7.60 26.24
CA GLY A 349 -22.94 8.26 25.22
C GLY A 349 -22.24 9.43 24.52
N ALA A 350 -22.75 9.79 23.33
CA ALA A 350 -22.09 10.74 22.44
C ALA A 350 -22.05 12.17 23.00
N ALA A 351 -23.06 12.58 23.77
CA ALA A 351 -23.13 13.92 24.33
C ALA A 351 -22.00 14.16 25.34
N VAL A 352 -21.79 13.23 26.27
CA VAL A 352 -20.70 13.31 27.26
C VAL A 352 -19.35 13.21 26.57
N LEU A 353 -19.16 12.23 25.67
CA LEU A 353 -17.88 11.98 25.01
C LEU A 353 -17.40 13.16 24.15
N ASN A 354 -18.32 13.90 23.54
CA ASN A 354 -17.99 15.08 22.74
C ASN A 354 -17.92 16.38 23.57
N SER A 355 -18.37 16.37 24.83
CA SER A 355 -18.33 17.56 25.69
C SER A 355 -16.90 17.95 26.06
N ASP A 356 -16.67 19.24 26.27
CA ASP A 356 -15.41 19.74 26.82
C ASP A 356 -15.14 19.07 28.18
N ILE A 357 -13.87 18.75 28.45
CA ILE A 357 -13.45 18.09 29.68
C ILE A 357 -13.78 18.88 30.95
N ASN A 358 -13.93 20.20 30.86
CA ASN A 358 -14.31 21.08 31.97
C ASN A 358 -15.82 21.37 32.03
N SER A 359 -16.62 20.71 31.19
CA SER A 359 -18.07 20.89 31.18
C SER A 359 -18.76 20.24 32.38
N GLN A 360 -20.01 20.64 32.65
CA GLN A 360 -20.84 20.01 33.67
C GLN A 360 -21.11 18.53 33.34
N ALA A 361 -21.35 18.20 32.07
CA ALA A 361 -21.58 16.82 31.63
C ALA A 361 -20.38 15.90 31.93
N ALA A 362 -19.14 16.39 31.74
CA ALA A 362 -17.93 15.64 32.09
C ALA A 362 -17.83 15.40 33.61
N ARG A 363 -18.12 16.42 34.43
CA ARG A 363 -18.11 16.31 35.90
C ARG A 363 -19.19 15.35 36.42
N GLU A 364 -20.40 15.40 35.88
CA GLU A 364 -21.51 14.50 36.24
C GLU A 364 -21.21 13.05 35.86
N ALA A 365 -20.47 12.84 34.77
CA ALA A 365 -19.97 11.53 34.38
C ALA A 365 -18.75 11.05 35.22
N GLY A 366 -18.26 11.87 36.16
CA GLY A 366 -17.12 11.54 37.01
C GLY A 366 -15.77 11.59 36.29
N ILE A 367 -15.67 12.30 35.17
CA ILE A 367 -14.47 12.35 34.34
C ILE A 367 -13.81 13.73 34.46
N GLY A 368 -12.58 13.74 34.97
CA GLY A 368 -11.75 14.94 35.10
C GLY A 368 -10.62 15.00 34.08
N ALA A 369 -9.96 16.15 34.00
CA ALA A 369 -8.77 16.33 33.17
C ALA A 369 -7.66 15.34 33.58
N PRO A 370 -7.03 14.61 32.63
CA PRO A 370 -6.05 13.57 32.92
C PRO A 370 -4.72 14.12 33.46
N TYR A 371 -4.40 15.38 33.17
CA TYR A 371 -3.23 16.09 33.70
C TYR A 371 -3.46 17.61 33.68
N PRO A 372 -2.72 18.39 34.50
CA PRO A 372 -2.83 19.84 34.52
C PRO A 372 -2.53 20.46 33.15
N GLY A 373 -3.38 21.38 32.68
CA GLY A 373 -3.24 22.01 31.37
C GLY A 373 -3.73 21.16 30.19
N PHE A 374 -4.32 19.99 30.42
CA PHE A 374 -5.04 19.26 29.39
C PHE A 374 -6.21 20.09 28.85
N SER A 375 -6.32 20.13 27.52
CA SER A 375 -7.42 20.77 26.80
C SER A 375 -7.94 19.80 25.75
N GLY A 376 -9.25 19.56 25.75
CA GLY A 376 -9.88 18.62 24.82
C GLY A 376 -11.24 18.17 25.32
N ASN A 377 -11.86 17.29 24.55
CA ASN A 377 -13.12 16.65 24.94
C ASN A 377 -12.88 15.40 25.81
N VAL A 378 -13.96 14.89 26.41
CA VAL A 378 -13.95 13.67 27.22
C VAL A 378 -13.40 12.47 26.42
N ALA A 379 -13.73 12.32 25.14
CA ALA A 379 -13.21 11.23 24.31
C ALA A 379 -11.68 11.25 24.22
N GLN A 380 -11.04 12.40 24.06
CA GLN A 380 -9.59 12.53 24.05
C GLN A 380 -8.99 12.26 25.44
N ALA A 381 -9.66 12.68 26.51
CA ALA A 381 -9.21 12.47 27.89
C ALA A 381 -9.17 10.99 28.30
N LEU A 382 -10.08 10.17 27.77
CA LEU A 382 -10.18 8.74 28.06
C LEU A 382 -9.19 7.86 27.28
N ARG A 383 -8.36 8.44 26.40
CA ARG A 383 -7.38 7.68 25.61
C ARG A 383 -6.28 7.11 26.48
N PRO A 384 -5.66 5.98 26.09
CA PRO A 384 -4.50 5.45 26.82
C PRO A 384 -3.36 6.47 26.98
N PHE A 385 -3.19 7.34 25.99
CA PHE A 385 -2.19 8.41 25.96
C PHE A 385 -2.88 9.74 25.59
N PRO A 386 -3.57 10.39 26.53
CA PRO A 386 -4.45 11.53 26.24
C PRO A 386 -3.70 12.80 25.83
N HIS A 387 -2.41 12.89 26.12
CA HIS A 387 -1.51 13.97 25.77
C HIS A 387 -1.01 13.95 24.32
N ILE A 388 -1.36 12.92 23.52
CA ILE A 388 -0.99 12.80 22.11
C ILE A 388 -2.19 12.46 21.21
N GLN A 389 -2.07 12.74 19.92
CA GLN A 389 -3.17 12.61 18.95
C GLN A 389 -3.31 11.20 18.36
N SER A 390 -2.21 10.48 18.16
CA SER A 390 -2.18 9.06 17.70
C SER A 390 -0.74 8.54 17.74
N ILE A 391 -0.53 7.22 17.60
CA ILE A 391 0.81 6.62 17.56
C ILE A 391 1.02 5.88 16.24
N ARG A 392 1.84 6.44 15.35
CA ARG A 392 2.11 5.81 14.06
C ARG A 392 3.18 4.74 14.22
N TRP A 393 2.74 3.50 14.38
CA TRP A 393 3.65 2.36 14.47
C TRP A 393 4.30 2.03 13.13
N ARG A 394 5.61 1.85 13.16
CA ARG A 394 6.42 1.42 12.01
C ARG A 394 6.48 -0.12 11.96
N SER A 395 6.35 -0.66 10.74
CA SER A 395 6.47 -2.07 10.34
C SER A 395 6.02 -3.12 11.37
N VAL A 396 4.73 -3.11 11.70
CA VAL A 396 4.17 -4.02 12.72
C VAL A 396 4.00 -5.44 12.15
N PRO A 397 4.74 -6.47 12.62
CA PRO A 397 4.74 -7.80 12.04
C PRO A 397 3.56 -8.66 12.54
N THR A 398 2.35 -8.10 12.58
CA THR A 398 1.13 -8.78 13.10
C THR A 398 0.25 -9.37 12.00
N GLY A 399 0.56 -9.08 10.73
CA GLY A 399 -0.23 -9.49 9.59
C GLY A 399 -0.09 -10.97 9.25
N SER A 400 -1.17 -11.55 8.71
CA SER A 400 -1.15 -12.91 8.17
C SER A 400 -2.04 -13.05 6.94
N SER A 401 -1.67 -13.97 6.06
CA SER A 401 -2.43 -14.38 4.88
C SER A 401 -2.38 -15.88 4.69
N ILE A 402 -3.39 -16.43 4.03
CA ILE A 402 -3.44 -17.82 3.58
C ILE A 402 -4.11 -17.90 2.22
N TYR A 403 -3.43 -18.56 1.30
CA TYR A 403 -3.83 -18.76 -0.08
C TYR A 403 -3.85 -20.25 -0.38
N HIS A 404 -4.92 -20.70 -1.04
CA HIS A 404 -5.02 -22.03 -1.62
C HIS A 404 -5.47 -21.91 -3.06
N SER A 405 -4.88 -22.72 -3.94
CA SER A 405 -5.34 -22.81 -5.33
C SER A 405 -5.19 -24.20 -5.92
N MET A 406 -6.12 -24.51 -6.81
CA MET A 406 -5.99 -25.54 -7.82
C MET A 406 -5.67 -24.85 -9.14
N GLN A 407 -4.61 -25.27 -9.81
CA GLN A 407 -4.20 -24.76 -11.11
C GLN A 407 -4.16 -25.90 -12.11
N MET A 408 -4.76 -25.68 -13.27
CA MET A 408 -4.71 -26.58 -14.41
C MET A 408 -4.04 -25.86 -15.57
N LYS A 409 -3.17 -26.54 -16.29
CA LYS A 409 -2.51 -26.01 -17.48
C LYS A 409 -2.42 -27.08 -18.55
N LEU A 410 -2.92 -26.76 -19.74
CA LEU A 410 -2.86 -27.62 -20.92
C LEU A 410 -2.04 -26.92 -21.99
N ASP A 411 -0.90 -27.51 -22.34
CA ASP A 411 -0.03 -27.04 -23.41
C ASP A 411 -0.12 -27.98 -24.61
N LYS A 412 -0.43 -27.43 -25.79
CA LYS A 412 -0.26 -28.09 -27.08
C LYS A 412 0.85 -27.41 -27.87
N ARG A 413 1.92 -28.13 -28.16
CA ARG A 413 2.98 -27.69 -29.08
C ARG A 413 2.44 -27.56 -30.51
N PHE A 414 3.11 -26.73 -31.32
CA PHE A 414 2.69 -26.50 -32.70
C PHE A 414 2.69 -27.81 -33.49
N ALA A 415 1.50 -28.24 -33.90
CA ALA A 415 1.28 -29.45 -34.68
C ALA A 415 -0.01 -29.30 -35.48
N ASN A 416 0.02 -29.71 -36.75
CA ASN A 416 -1.10 -29.59 -37.69
C ASN A 416 -1.65 -28.16 -37.79
N GLY A 417 -0.76 -27.16 -37.74
CA GLY A 417 -1.11 -25.73 -37.83
C GLY A 417 -1.57 -25.09 -36.53
N LEU A 418 -1.80 -25.85 -35.45
CA LEU A 418 -2.33 -25.32 -34.19
C LEU A 418 -1.32 -25.43 -33.05
N GLN A 419 -1.17 -24.35 -32.30
CA GLN A 419 -0.53 -24.29 -30.98
C GLN A 419 -1.49 -23.61 -30.01
N PHE A 420 -1.57 -24.08 -28.77
CA PHE A 420 -2.31 -23.36 -27.73
C PHE A 420 -1.78 -23.64 -26.33
N ARG A 421 -2.08 -22.72 -25.42
CA ARG A 421 -1.98 -22.86 -23.98
C ARG A 421 -3.30 -22.45 -23.35
N ALA A 422 -3.90 -23.36 -22.60
CA ALA A 422 -5.03 -23.06 -21.73
C ALA A 422 -4.59 -23.20 -20.27
N SER A 423 -5.01 -22.30 -19.41
CA SER A 423 -4.81 -22.42 -17.96
C SER A 423 -6.02 -21.92 -17.20
N TYR A 424 -6.32 -22.60 -16.09
CA TYR A 424 -7.40 -22.27 -15.19
C TYR A 424 -6.91 -22.35 -13.75
N THR A 425 -7.21 -21.32 -12.98
CA THR A 425 -6.88 -21.25 -11.56
C THR A 425 -8.16 -21.04 -10.77
N TYR A 426 -8.48 -21.99 -9.90
CA TYR A 426 -9.44 -21.80 -8.83
C TYR A 426 -8.70 -21.50 -7.53
N SER A 427 -8.99 -20.39 -6.88
CA SER A 427 -8.24 -19.94 -5.71
C SER A 427 -9.10 -19.34 -4.60
N ARG A 428 -8.50 -19.21 -3.43
CA ARG A 428 -9.04 -18.45 -2.31
C ARG A 428 -7.91 -17.85 -1.50
N LEU A 429 -7.99 -16.54 -1.26
CA LEU A 429 -7.06 -15.74 -0.47
C LEU A 429 -7.79 -15.11 0.72
N GLN A 430 -7.31 -15.39 1.93
CA GLN A 430 -7.81 -14.79 3.16
C GLN A 430 -6.66 -14.19 3.95
N GLY A 431 -6.95 -13.16 4.73
CA GLY A 431 -5.92 -12.50 5.54
C GLY A 431 -6.48 -11.49 6.52
N THR A 432 -5.57 -10.85 7.23
CA THR A 432 -5.89 -9.79 8.21
C THR A 432 -5.88 -8.38 7.59
N GLY A 433 -5.87 -8.27 6.26
CA GLY A 433 -5.69 -7.00 5.56
C GLY A 433 -4.23 -6.52 5.51
N ALA A 434 -3.25 -7.43 5.67
CA ALA A 434 -1.83 -7.10 5.64
C ALA A 434 -1.36 -6.51 4.30
N GLU A 435 -2.09 -6.79 3.21
CA GLU A 435 -1.93 -6.13 1.92
C GLU A 435 -2.02 -4.59 2.03
N ASN A 436 -2.77 -4.05 3.00
CA ASN A 436 -2.89 -2.61 3.24
C ASN A 436 -1.68 -2.01 3.96
N GLY A 437 -0.80 -2.84 4.53
CA GLY A 437 0.46 -2.41 5.14
C GLY A 437 1.50 -1.94 4.12
N GLN A 438 1.28 -2.21 2.82
CA GLN A 438 2.19 -1.87 1.72
C GLN A 438 1.80 -0.60 0.93
N GLY A 439 0.95 0.26 1.50
CA GLY A 439 0.43 1.46 0.83
C GLY A 439 -0.76 1.14 -0.07
N SER A 440 -1.78 2.02 -0.03
CA SER A 440 -3.18 1.87 -0.49
C SER A 440 -3.44 1.35 -1.92
N HIS A 441 -2.99 0.14 -2.27
CA HIS A 441 -3.26 -0.52 -3.55
C HIS A 441 -4.60 -1.29 -3.57
N GLY A 442 -5.64 -0.77 -2.91
CA GLY A 442 -6.99 -0.93 -3.45
C GLY A 442 -8.13 -1.39 -2.53
N GLY A 443 -7.94 -1.74 -1.26
CA GLY A 443 -9.07 -2.03 -0.38
C GLY A 443 -8.97 -1.23 0.90
N ASN A 444 -9.89 -0.30 1.17
CA ASN A 444 -10.03 0.36 2.48
C ASN A 444 -10.50 -0.62 3.57
N ALA A 445 -9.89 -1.79 3.67
CA ALA A 445 -10.13 -2.82 4.67
C ALA A 445 -9.48 -2.38 6.00
N ARG A 446 -10.13 -1.44 6.68
CA ARG A 446 -9.67 -0.90 7.96
C ARG A 446 -10.39 -1.58 9.11
N ARG A 447 -9.74 -1.66 10.26
CA ARG A 447 -10.39 -2.24 11.43
C ARG A 447 -11.41 -1.27 12.01
N GLN A 448 -12.52 -1.84 12.47
CA GLN A 448 -13.61 -1.09 13.06
C GLN A 448 -13.52 -1.08 14.59
N SER A 449 -13.25 -2.25 15.19
CA SER A 449 -13.08 -2.39 16.64
C SER A 449 -11.59 -2.26 17.05
N PRO A 450 -11.25 -1.38 18.02
CA PRO A 450 -9.89 -1.23 18.55
C PRO A 450 -9.34 -2.47 19.28
N ILE A 451 -10.21 -3.36 19.78
CA ILE A 451 -9.80 -4.53 20.58
C ILE A 451 -9.66 -5.81 19.76
N ASN A 452 -10.22 -5.86 18.55
CA ASN A 452 -10.13 -7.05 17.70
C ASN A 452 -8.90 -6.99 16.77
N GLN A 453 -7.76 -7.45 17.28
CA GLN A 453 -6.48 -7.33 16.58
C GLN A 453 -6.29 -8.30 15.40
N HIS A 454 -7.06 -9.39 15.33
CA HIS A 454 -6.85 -10.50 14.37
C HIS A 454 -8.09 -10.85 13.52
N VAL A 455 -8.91 -9.86 13.15
CA VAL A 455 -10.02 -10.07 12.21
C VAL A 455 -9.49 -10.61 10.88
N LYS A 456 -9.96 -11.79 10.48
CA LYS A 456 -9.67 -12.36 9.15
C LYS A 456 -10.87 -12.17 8.23
N SER A 457 -10.60 -11.83 6.98
CA SER A 457 -11.60 -11.77 5.90
C SER A 457 -11.01 -12.35 4.62
N LEU A 458 -11.83 -12.40 3.57
CA LEU A 458 -11.27 -12.47 2.21
C LEU A 458 -10.35 -11.28 1.99
N SER A 459 -9.27 -11.50 1.27
CA SER A 459 -8.39 -10.42 0.85
C SER A 459 -9.06 -9.61 -0.26
N TYR A 460 -8.70 -8.34 -0.38
CA TYR A 460 -9.13 -7.53 -1.53
C TYR A 460 -8.58 -8.09 -2.86
N ASP A 461 -7.43 -8.78 -2.84
CA ASP A 461 -6.81 -9.39 -4.01
C ASP A 461 -7.34 -10.81 -4.31
N ASP A 462 -8.40 -11.24 -3.62
CA ASP A 462 -9.01 -12.56 -3.85
C ASP A 462 -9.74 -12.62 -5.20
N ILE A 463 -9.11 -13.29 -6.17
CA ILE A 463 -9.67 -13.61 -7.49
C ILE A 463 -9.88 -15.13 -7.56
N PRO A 464 -11.10 -15.61 -7.24
CA PRO A 464 -11.31 -17.04 -7.05
C PRO A 464 -11.31 -17.84 -8.35
N ASN A 465 -11.66 -17.23 -9.47
CA ASN A 465 -11.61 -17.88 -10.78
C ASN A 465 -10.83 -17.01 -11.76
N SER A 466 -9.76 -17.57 -12.33
CA SER A 466 -8.98 -16.95 -13.39
C SER A 466 -8.74 -17.96 -14.51
N ALA A 467 -9.04 -17.57 -15.74
CA ALA A 467 -8.87 -18.40 -16.93
C ALA A 467 -8.07 -17.63 -17.99
N PHE A 468 -7.19 -18.34 -18.67
CA PHE A 468 -6.38 -17.80 -19.75
C PHE A 468 -6.29 -18.83 -20.88
N LEU A 469 -6.50 -18.38 -22.11
CA LEU A 469 -6.33 -19.18 -23.31
C LEU A 469 -5.58 -18.34 -24.34
N ALA A 470 -4.42 -18.80 -24.76
CA ALA A 470 -3.70 -18.26 -25.91
C ALA A 470 -3.58 -19.35 -26.97
N TRP A 471 -3.93 -19.03 -28.21
CA TRP A 471 -3.84 -19.95 -29.32
C TRP A 471 -3.33 -19.25 -30.57
N THR A 472 -2.67 -20.03 -31.43
CA THR A 472 -2.23 -19.61 -32.76
C THR A 472 -2.57 -20.73 -33.73
N TYR A 473 -3.27 -20.38 -34.80
CA TYR A 473 -3.65 -21.28 -35.88
C TYR A 473 -3.14 -20.76 -37.22
N GLN A 474 -2.23 -21.51 -37.84
CA GLN A 474 -1.77 -21.32 -39.20
C GLN A 474 -2.64 -22.16 -40.14
N LEU A 475 -3.23 -21.53 -41.15
CA LEU A 475 -4.11 -22.22 -42.08
C LEU A 475 -3.33 -23.36 -42.80
N PRO A 476 -3.94 -24.54 -42.96
CA PRO A 476 -3.25 -25.73 -43.45
C PRO A 476 -3.10 -25.77 -44.98
N PHE A 477 -3.79 -24.90 -45.72
CA PHE A 477 -3.76 -24.86 -47.18
C PHE A 477 -2.72 -23.86 -47.71
N MET A 478 -2.24 -24.08 -48.94
CA MET A 478 -1.34 -23.17 -49.66
C MET A 478 -0.05 -22.83 -48.88
N ARG A 479 0.58 -23.86 -48.30
CA ARG A 479 1.80 -23.71 -47.48
C ARG A 479 3.04 -23.33 -48.28
N ASP A 480 3.16 -23.81 -49.51
CA ASP A 480 4.26 -23.43 -50.41
C ASP A 480 3.97 -22.08 -51.07
N GLN A 481 4.27 -21.02 -50.35
CA GLN A 481 4.03 -19.64 -50.77
C GLN A 481 5.05 -19.13 -51.80
N LYS A 482 5.95 -19.98 -52.29
CA LYS A 482 6.99 -19.56 -53.24
C LYS A 482 6.49 -19.50 -54.68
N THR A 483 5.44 -20.25 -55.04
CA THR A 483 4.93 -20.31 -56.42
C THR A 483 3.38 -20.34 -56.51
N GLY A 484 2.84 -19.94 -57.67
CA GLY A 484 1.42 -20.07 -58.00
C GLY A 484 0.43 -19.28 -57.12
N LYS A 485 -0.83 -19.74 -57.08
CA LYS A 485 -1.93 -19.13 -56.27
C LYS A 485 -1.60 -19.09 -54.77
N ALA A 486 -0.73 -19.99 -54.30
CA ALA A 486 -0.34 -20.07 -52.90
C ALA A 486 0.50 -18.88 -52.42
N ARG A 487 1.23 -18.19 -53.33
CA ARG A 487 1.96 -16.95 -53.03
C ARG A 487 1.03 -15.78 -52.68
N LEU A 488 -0.16 -15.73 -53.27
CA LEU A 488 -1.14 -14.66 -53.05
C LEU A 488 -2.11 -15.01 -51.91
N PHE A 489 -2.60 -16.25 -51.86
CA PHE A 489 -3.68 -16.65 -50.96
C PHE A 489 -3.21 -17.42 -49.71
N GLY A 490 -1.97 -17.93 -49.66
CA GLY A 490 -1.38 -18.62 -48.51
C GLY A 490 -0.76 -17.70 -47.45
N GLY A 491 -0.29 -18.23 -46.33
CA GLY A 491 0.43 -17.42 -45.31
C GLY A 491 -0.41 -16.72 -44.27
N TRP A 492 -1.69 -17.07 -44.17
CA TRP A 492 -2.56 -16.59 -43.10
C TRP A 492 -2.32 -17.34 -41.79
N SER A 493 -2.23 -16.58 -40.71
CA SER A 493 -2.30 -17.12 -39.35
C SER A 493 -3.15 -16.23 -38.46
N PHE A 494 -3.86 -16.87 -37.54
CA PHE A 494 -4.70 -16.22 -36.55
C PHE A 494 -4.12 -16.52 -35.18
N SER A 495 -4.13 -15.54 -34.29
CA SER A 495 -3.81 -15.76 -32.89
C SER A 495 -4.84 -15.06 -32.03
N GLY A 496 -5.26 -15.71 -30.94
CA GLY A 496 -6.21 -15.12 -30.01
C GLY A 496 -5.72 -15.28 -28.58
N ILE A 497 -6.05 -14.29 -27.76
CA ILE A 497 -5.88 -14.33 -26.31
C ILE A 497 -7.25 -14.08 -25.69
N PHE A 498 -7.67 -14.99 -24.83
CA PHE A 498 -8.81 -14.84 -23.96
C PHE A 498 -8.32 -14.84 -22.52
N ARG A 499 -8.76 -13.85 -21.74
CA ARG A 499 -8.52 -13.78 -20.31
C ARG A 499 -9.82 -13.44 -19.58
N PHE A 500 -10.07 -14.18 -18.51
CA PHE A 500 -11.16 -13.97 -17.59
C PHE A 500 -10.61 -13.96 -16.18
N ASP A 501 -10.88 -12.89 -15.43
CA ASP A 501 -10.62 -12.81 -14.00
C ASP A 501 -11.92 -12.43 -13.30
N GLN A 502 -12.37 -13.24 -12.35
CA GLN A 502 -13.54 -12.90 -11.55
C GLN A 502 -13.30 -11.61 -10.73
N GLY A 503 -14.37 -10.85 -10.50
CA GLY A 503 -14.31 -9.63 -9.70
C GLY A 503 -13.81 -9.85 -8.26
N ARG A 504 -13.13 -8.83 -7.77
CA ARG A 504 -12.62 -8.75 -6.39
C ARG A 504 -13.76 -8.53 -5.39
N PRO A 505 -13.64 -9.01 -4.13
CA PRO A 505 -14.65 -8.78 -3.11
C PRO A 505 -14.69 -7.30 -2.70
N ILE A 506 -15.87 -6.81 -2.32
CA ILE A 506 -16.11 -5.40 -2.00
C ILE A 506 -16.10 -5.19 -0.49
N ASN A 507 -15.44 -4.11 -0.05
CA ASN A 507 -15.53 -3.58 1.30
C ASN A 507 -16.71 -2.59 1.38
N THR A 508 -17.81 -3.00 1.99
CA THR A 508 -18.94 -2.11 2.30
C THR A 508 -18.73 -1.43 3.65
N PHE A 509 -18.85 -0.09 3.67
CA PHE A 509 -18.67 0.72 4.87
C PHE A 509 -19.71 1.83 4.95
N MET A 510 -19.71 2.60 6.03
CA MET A 510 -20.68 3.68 6.24
C MET A 510 -20.03 4.90 6.90
N ALA A 511 -20.81 5.98 7.05
CA ALA A 511 -20.41 7.13 7.86
C ALA A 511 -20.01 6.68 9.27
N ASN A 512 -18.89 7.21 9.78
CA ASN A 512 -18.25 6.73 11.00
C ASN A 512 -18.48 7.70 12.16
N ASP A 513 -19.64 7.61 12.79
CA ASP A 513 -19.98 8.31 14.05
C ASP A 513 -19.08 7.91 15.23
N LEU A 514 -18.41 6.75 15.15
CA LEU A 514 -17.44 6.31 16.15
C LEU A 514 -16.07 6.98 15.98
N GLY A 515 -15.77 7.58 14.83
CA GLY A 515 -14.42 8.03 14.48
C GLY A 515 -13.85 9.12 15.38
N GLY A 516 -14.70 10.05 15.86
CA GLY A 516 -14.29 11.08 16.81
C GLY A 516 -14.25 10.63 18.27
N ILE A 517 -14.80 9.45 18.57
CA ILE A 517 -14.97 8.92 19.93
C ILE A 517 -13.98 7.79 20.20
N LEU A 518 -13.93 6.79 19.31
CA LEU A 518 -13.00 5.68 19.39
C LEU A 518 -11.68 5.94 18.67
N PHE A 519 -11.61 6.98 17.84
CA PHE A 519 -10.48 7.22 16.94
C PHE A 519 -10.23 6.06 15.97
N ASN A 520 -11.26 5.23 15.74
CA ASN A 520 -11.22 4.14 14.78
C ASN A 520 -11.38 4.69 13.35
N PRO A 521 -10.75 4.06 12.36
CA PRO A 521 -10.69 4.62 11.02
C PRO A 521 -11.91 4.32 10.14
N GLN A 522 -12.83 3.46 10.57
CA GLN A 522 -13.98 2.99 9.76
C GLN A 522 -15.08 2.35 10.62
N LYS A 523 -16.35 2.56 10.24
CA LYS A 523 -17.53 1.82 10.71
C LYS A 523 -18.15 1.05 9.54
N ARG A 524 -18.78 -0.08 9.82
CA ARG A 524 -19.54 -0.87 8.85
C ARG A 524 -21.02 -0.97 9.25
N PRO A 525 -21.91 -1.14 8.27
CA PRO A 525 -23.32 -1.44 8.53
C PRO A 525 -23.52 -2.90 8.98
N ASP A 526 -24.71 -3.22 9.45
CA ASP A 526 -25.15 -4.59 9.62
C ASP A 526 -25.53 -5.21 8.29
N ARG A 527 -25.23 -6.49 8.12
CA ARG A 527 -25.61 -7.28 6.95
C ARG A 527 -27.05 -7.77 7.12
N ALA A 528 -27.88 -7.49 6.13
CA ALA A 528 -29.29 -7.89 6.08
C ALA A 528 -29.54 -8.96 5.00
N SER A 529 -30.77 -9.45 4.91
CA SER A 529 -31.20 -10.32 3.81
C SER A 529 -31.18 -9.53 2.49
N GLY A 530 -30.65 -10.14 1.42
CA GLY A 530 -30.54 -9.49 0.11
C GLY A 530 -29.22 -8.76 -0.17
N ALA A 531 -28.21 -8.89 0.70
CA ALA A 531 -26.84 -8.47 0.40
C ALA A 531 -26.31 -9.20 -0.84
N GLY A 532 -26.10 -8.45 -1.92
CA GLY A 532 -25.75 -9.00 -3.22
C GLY A 532 -25.60 -7.96 -4.31
N VAL A 533 -25.17 -8.45 -5.48
CA VAL A 533 -25.20 -7.70 -6.74
C VAL A 533 -26.64 -7.64 -7.24
N ALA A 534 -27.15 -6.45 -7.48
CA ALA A 534 -28.54 -6.22 -7.88
C ALA A 534 -28.77 -6.36 -9.39
N SER A 535 -27.78 -6.00 -10.22
CA SER A 535 -27.82 -6.13 -11.68
C SER A 535 -26.43 -6.48 -12.21
N SER A 536 -26.31 -7.56 -13.01
CA SER A 536 -25.04 -8.04 -13.57
C SER A 536 -25.07 -8.33 -15.08
N GLY A 537 -26.27 -8.39 -15.69
CA GLY A 537 -26.47 -8.68 -17.11
C GLY A 537 -26.51 -7.41 -17.96
N ASN A 538 -27.72 -6.90 -18.21
CA ASN A 538 -27.96 -5.64 -18.94
C ASN A 538 -27.79 -4.44 -18.00
N PHE A 539 -26.65 -4.35 -17.31
CA PHE A 539 -26.38 -3.27 -16.38
C PHE A 539 -26.17 -1.93 -17.11
N ASP A 540 -27.04 -0.95 -16.83
CA ASP A 540 -26.86 0.44 -17.27
C ASP A 540 -26.38 1.30 -16.09
N PRO A 541 -25.15 1.83 -16.10
CA PRO A 541 -24.63 2.65 -14.99
C PRO A 541 -25.41 3.95 -14.74
N ASN A 542 -26.25 4.40 -15.68
CA ASN A 542 -27.05 5.63 -15.54
C ASN A 542 -28.35 5.41 -14.77
N THR A 543 -28.92 4.20 -14.81
CA THR A 543 -30.21 3.89 -14.17
C THR A 543 -30.08 2.86 -13.06
N ASP A 544 -29.15 1.92 -13.21
CA ASP A 544 -29.04 0.77 -12.34
C ASP A 544 -28.07 1.03 -11.19
N ARG A 545 -28.34 0.36 -10.07
CA ARG A 545 -27.38 0.22 -8.98
C ARG A 545 -26.83 -1.19 -9.01
N TYR A 546 -25.50 -1.30 -8.97
CA TYR A 546 -24.84 -2.59 -8.95
C TYR A 546 -24.98 -3.28 -7.59
N LEU A 547 -25.06 -2.51 -6.50
CA LEU A 547 -25.27 -3.04 -5.15
C LEU A 547 -26.68 -2.75 -4.64
N SER A 548 -27.30 -3.73 -4.00
CA SER A 548 -28.60 -3.57 -3.34
C SER A 548 -28.45 -2.90 -1.97
N ALA A 549 -28.99 -1.69 -1.80
CA ALA A 549 -28.97 -0.99 -0.51
C ALA A 549 -29.69 -1.76 0.61
N ALA A 550 -30.74 -2.52 0.25
CA ALA A 550 -31.52 -3.35 1.18
C ALA A 550 -30.70 -4.50 1.80
N GLY A 551 -29.53 -4.82 1.23
CA GLY A 551 -28.62 -5.80 1.78
C GLY A 551 -27.91 -5.40 3.07
N TRP A 552 -28.08 -4.15 3.52
CA TRP A 552 -27.43 -3.62 4.70
C TRP A 552 -28.35 -2.67 5.47
N THR A 553 -28.15 -2.60 6.78
CA THR A 553 -28.91 -1.75 7.70
C THR A 553 -27.98 -0.97 8.63
N ASP A 554 -28.48 0.14 9.17
CA ASP A 554 -27.75 0.90 10.18
C ASP A 554 -27.74 0.13 11.51
N PRO A 555 -26.57 -0.21 12.08
CA PRO A 555 -26.47 -0.83 13.41
C PRO A 555 -26.94 0.09 14.55
N GLY A 556 -27.15 1.37 14.26
CA GLY A 556 -27.53 2.40 15.21
C GLY A 556 -26.33 3.25 15.68
N ALA A 557 -26.66 4.32 16.39
CA ALA A 557 -25.68 5.23 16.98
C ALA A 557 -24.79 4.49 17.98
N LEU A 558 -23.48 4.77 17.94
CA LEU A 558 -22.49 4.21 18.87
C LEU A 558 -22.43 2.68 18.92
N ARG A 559 -22.81 2.01 17.83
CA ARG A 559 -22.74 0.54 17.71
C ARG A 559 -21.86 0.13 16.55
N PHE A 560 -21.24 -1.05 16.66
CA PHE A 560 -20.53 -1.65 15.55
C PHE A 560 -21.49 -2.48 14.71
N GLY A 561 -21.49 -2.29 13.38
CA GLY A 561 -22.13 -3.25 12.48
C GLY A 561 -21.35 -4.56 12.31
N ASN A 562 -22.04 -5.58 11.81
CA ASN A 562 -21.56 -6.95 11.71
C ASN A 562 -21.05 -7.36 10.30
N SER A 563 -21.07 -6.46 9.31
CA SER A 563 -20.61 -6.79 7.95
C SER A 563 -19.14 -7.22 7.94
N PRO A 564 -18.76 -8.22 7.11
CA PRO A 564 -17.37 -8.61 6.97
C PRO A 564 -16.53 -7.46 6.38
N ILE A 565 -15.20 -7.53 6.58
CA ILE A 565 -14.28 -6.54 6.00
C ILE A 565 -14.40 -6.51 4.48
N ASN A 566 -14.22 -7.66 3.82
CA ASN A 566 -14.50 -7.81 2.40
C ASN A 566 -15.54 -8.92 2.28
N ASP A 567 -16.67 -8.63 1.64
CA ASP A 567 -17.75 -9.61 1.45
C ASP A 567 -17.50 -10.39 0.16
N GLY A 568 -17.40 -11.72 0.26
CA GLY A 568 -17.19 -12.60 -0.88
C GLY A 568 -18.44 -12.84 -1.73
N THR A 569 -19.61 -12.53 -1.18
CA THR A 569 -20.92 -12.60 -1.87
C THR A 569 -21.17 -11.38 -2.73
N VAL A 570 -20.41 -10.30 -2.52
CA VAL A 570 -20.55 -9.02 -3.21
C VAL A 570 -19.23 -8.66 -3.86
N ARG A 571 -19.11 -8.97 -5.16
CA ARG A 571 -17.87 -8.80 -5.94
C ARG A 571 -18.07 -7.76 -7.03
N GLY A 572 -17.00 -7.05 -7.38
CA GLY A 572 -16.99 -6.15 -8.52
C GLY A 572 -17.19 -6.88 -9.86
N PHE A 573 -17.20 -6.13 -10.95
CA PHE A 573 -17.32 -6.69 -12.30
C PHE A 573 -16.15 -7.64 -12.60
N ALA A 574 -16.43 -8.72 -13.32
CA ALA A 574 -15.40 -9.59 -13.86
C ALA A 574 -14.62 -8.85 -14.97
N ASN A 575 -13.31 -9.07 -15.01
CA ASN A 575 -12.49 -8.59 -16.10
C ASN A 575 -12.47 -9.64 -17.21
N ILE A 576 -12.95 -9.26 -18.41
CA ILE A 576 -13.01 -10.12 -19.58
C ILE A 576 -12.34 -9.39 -20.73
N THR A 577 -11.30 -9.98 -21.29
CA THR A 577 -10.57 -9.40 -22.43
C THR A 577 -10.36 -10.45 -23.50
N GLU A 578 -10.75 -10.11 -24.73
CA GLU A 578 -10.57 -10.92 -25.93
C GLU A 578 -9.83 -10.14 -26.99
N ASP A 579 -8.61 -10.57 -27.28
CA ASP A 579 -7.75 -9.96 -28.27
C ASP A 579 -7.50 -10.95 -29.42
N LEU A 580 -7.46 -10.43 -30.65
CA LEU A 580 -7.23 -11.21 -31.86
C LEU A 580 -6.15 -10.55 -32.70
N SER A 581 -5.18 -11.33 -33.16
CA SER A 581 -4.19 -10.91 -34.14
C SER A 581 -4.36 -11.73 -35.42
N ILE A 582 -4.39 -11.04 -36.56
CA ILE A 582 -4.40 -11.64 -37.88
C ILE A 582 -3.07 -11.30 -38.54
N PHE A 583 -2.39 -12.31 -39.05
CA PHE A 583 -1.14 -12.15 -39.78
C PHE A 583 -1.25 -12.72 -41.18
N LYS A 584 -0.59 -12.05 -42.10
CA LYS A 584 -0.40 -12.48 -43.48
C LYS A 584 1.07 -12.33 -43.85
N ASP A 585 1.73 -13.47 -44.03
CA ASP A 585 3.07 -13.52 -44.60
C ASP A 585 2.97 -13.50 -46.14
N ILE A 586 3.77 -12.65 -46.79
CA ILE A 586 3.80 -12.44 -48.23
C ILE A 586 5.26 -12.51 -48.70
N TRP A 587 5.57 -13.47 -49.57
CA TRP A 587 6.87 -13.56 -50.21
C TRP A 587 6.90 -12.68 -51.46
N LEU A 588 7.67 -11.58 -51.42
CA LEU A 588 7.83 -10.66 -52.55
C LEU A 588 8.86 -11.18 -53.56
N ASN A 589 9.90 -11.87 -53.10
CA ASN A 589 10.80 -12.72 -53.87
C ASN A 589 11.60 -13.60 -52.89
N GLU A 590 12.71 -14.20 -53.32
CA GLU A 590 13.54 -15.08 -52.48
C GLU A 590 14.26 -14.36 -51.33
N ARG A 591 14.44 -13.03 -51.44
CA ARG A 591 15.16 -12.20 -50.44
C ARG A 591 14.21 -11.39 -49.57
N PHE A 592 13.10 -10.92 -50.13
CA PHE A 592 12.18 -9.99 -49.46
C PHE A 592 10.91 -10.70 -48.99
N LYS A 593 10.64 -10.63 -47.69
CA LYS A 593 9.40 -11.10 -47.05
C LYS A 593 8.68 -9.91 -46.41
N ALA A 594 7.41 -9.72 -46.74
CA ALA A 594 6.54 -8.77 -46.03
C ALA A 594 5.60 -9.52 -45.10
N ARG A 595 5.35 -8.97 -43.91
CA ARG A 595 4.34 -9.44 -42.97
C ARG A 595 3.38 -8.31 -42.67
N TRP A 596 2.12 -8.52 -43.04
CA TRP A 596 1.01 -7.68 -42.61
C TRP A 596 0.41 -8.23 -41.33
N GLU A 597 0.12 -7.35 -40.39
CA GLU A 597 -0.41 -7.66 -39.07
C GLU A 597 -1.57 -6.71 -38.75
N THR A 598 -2.67 -7.28 -38.28
CA THR A 598 -3.77 -6.52 -37.68
C THR A 598 -4.06 -7.05 -36.29
N ASN A 599 -3.97 -6.18 -35.29
CA ASN A 599 -4.26 -6.49 -33.90
C ASN A 599 -5.56 -5.81 -33.48
N PHE A 600 -6.49 -6.62 -33.00
CA PHE A 600 -7.75 -6.20 -32.40
C PHE A 600 -7.62 -6.38 -30.89
N GLY A 601 -7.51 -5.26 -30.16
CA GLY A 601 -7.67 -5.27 -28.70
C GLY A 601 -9.15 -5.14 -28.35
N ASN A 602 -9.66 -5.98 -27.46
CA ASN A 602 -11.09 -6.02 -27.10
C ASN A 602 -12.00 -6.16 -28.34
N ILE A 603 -11.83 -7.25 -29.10
CA ILE A 603 -12.51 -7.45 -30.39
C ILE A 603 -14.04 -7.41 -30.28
N PHE A 604 -14.63 -7.84 -29.16
CA PHE A 604 -16.07 -7.78 -28.94
C PHE A 604 -16.57 -6.44 -28.38
N ASN A 605 -15.67 -5.46 -28.17
CA ASN A 605 -15.98 -4.16 -27.59
C ASN A 605 -16.74 -4.28 -26.25
N ARG A 606 -16.29 -5.18 -25.38
CA ARG A 606 -16.86 -5.35 -24.04
C ARG A 606 -16.57 -4.14 -23.18
N THR A 607 -17.55 -3.72 -22.40
CA THR A 607 -17.37 -2.70 -21.37
C THR A 607 -17.18 -3.38 -20.02
N VAL A 608 -16.10 -3.04 -19.31
CA VAL A 608 -15.85 -3.49 -17.93
C VAL A 608 -15.84 -2.25 -17.05
N PHE A 609 -16.75 -2.20 -16.09
CA PHE A 609 -16.87 -1.07 -15.19
C PHE A 609 -15.96 -1.19 -13.97
N CYS A 610 -15.62 -0.04 -13.38
CA CYS A 610 -14.91 0.03 -12.12
C CYS A 610 -15.79 -0.43 -10.94
N ALA A 611 -15.17 -0.59 -9.76
CA ALA A 611 -15.93 -0.92 -8.55
C ALA A 611 -17.00 0.15 -8.24
N PRO A 612 -18.19 -0.25 -7.77
CA PRO A 612 -19.25 0.68 -7.38
C PRO A 612 -18.87 1.48 -6.13
N ASN A 613 -19.59 2.56 -5.85
CA ASN A 613 -19.52 3.23 -4.55
C ASN A 613 -20.02 2.30 -3.45
N SER A 614 -19.13 1.97 -2.50
CA SER A 614 -19.40 1.05 -1.39
C SER A 614 -19.67 1.72 -0.05
N ASN A 615 -19.80 3.05 -0.02
CA ASN A 615 -20.25 3.80 1.17
C ASN A 615 -21.78 3.74 1.26
N TRP A 616 -22.29 2.89 2.15
CA TRP A 616 -23.72 2.66 2.37
C TRP A 616 -24.48 3.94 2.80
N SER A 617 -23.81 4.85 3.51
CA SER A 617 -24.42 6.13 3.91
C SER A 617 -24.52 7.15 2.77
N ALA A 618 -23.90 6.89 1.61
CA ALA A 618 -23.96 7.79 0.48
C ALA A 618 -25.26 7.57 -0.31
N GLY A 619 -25.92 8.65 -0.73
CA GLY A 619 -27.08 8.56 -1.64
C GLY A 619 -26.76 7.84 -2.96
N SER A 620 -25.47 7.82 -3.34
CA SER A 620 -24.91 7.12 -4.49
C SER A 620 -24.48 5.66 -4.24
N PHE A 621 -24.83 5.06 -3.10
CA PHE A 621 -24.45 3.68 -2.81
C PHE A 621 -24.86 2.73 -3.95
N GLY A 622 -23.91 1.88 -4.38
CA GLY A 622 -24.09 0.94 -5.48
C GLY A 622 -24.00 1.54 -6.89
N GLN A 623 -23.87 2.86 -7.04
CA GLN A 623 -23.66 3.49 -8.35
C GLN A 623 -22.25 3.26 -8.86
N VAL A 624 -22.11 3.22 -10.19
CA VAL A 624 -20.84 3.01 -10.89
C VAL A 624 -20.61 4.20 -11.81
N PHE A 625 -19.47 4.88 -11.65
CA PHE A 625 -19.23 6.16 -12.33
C PHE A 625 -18.25 6.07 -13.50
N GLN A 626 -17.50 4.97 -13.61
CA GLN A 626 -16.36 4.90 -14.51
C GLN A 626 -16.23 3.51 -15.17
N GLN A 627 -15.78 3.53 -16.42
CA GLN A 627 -15.27 2.37 -17.13
C GLN A 627 -13.80 2.15 -16.76
N CYS A 628 -13.39 0.89 -16.57
CA CYS A 628 -12.04 0.51 -16.13
C CYS A 628 -11.23 -0.26 -17.18
N ASN A 629 -11.81 -0.58 -18.34
CA ASN A 629 -11.09 -1.16 -19.49
C ASN A 629 -11.04 -0.21 -20.68
N ILE A 630 -10.27 -0.58 -21.70
CA ILE A 630 -10.15 0.18 -22.95
C ILE A 630 -11.21 -0.33 -23.95
N PRO A 631 -11.87 0.56 -24.71
CA PRO A 631 -12.73 0.17 -25.84
C PRO A 631 -11.98 -0.64 -26.92
N ARG A 632 -12.71 -1.13 -27.92
CA ARG A 632 -12.09 -1.79 -29.07
C ARG A 632 -11.01 -0.90 -29.69
N SER A 633 -9.83 -1.48 -29.91
CA SER A 633 -8.73 -0.85 -30.62
C SER A 633 -8.28 -1.72 -31.78
N ILE A 634 -7.89 -1.09 -32.89
CA ILE A 634 -7.39 -1.77 -34.08
C ILE A 634 -6.05 -1.14 -34.44
N GLN A 635 -5.02 -1.96 -34.56
CA GLN A 635 -3.68 -1.54 -34.95
C GLN A 635 -3.27 -2.33 -36.18
N PHE A 636 -2.68 -1.62 -37.15
CA PHE A 636 -2.13 -2.20 -38.36
C PHE A 636 -0.61 -2.06 -38.32
N ALA A 637 0.10 -3.10 -38.69
CA ALA A 637 1.55 -3.07 -38.85
C ALA A 637 1.96 -3.76 -40.16
N LEU A 638 3.00 -3.22 -40.78
CA LEU A 638 3.68 -3.83 -41.91
C LEU A 638 5.15 -3.92 -41.56
N ARG A 639 5.68 -5.13 -41.60
CA ARG A 639 7.12 -5.41 -41.43
C ARG A 639 7.66 -5.96 -42.73
N VAL A 640 8.84 -5.50 -43.14
CA VAL A 640 9.56 -6.03 -44.30
C VAL A 640 10.92 -6.55 -43.80
N ASP A 641 11.18 -7.83 -44.06
CA ASP A 641 12.45 -8.50 -43.81
C ASP A 641 13.19 -8.64 -45.15
N PHE A 642 14.51 -8.38 -45.16
CA PHE A 642 15.37 -8.35 -46.36
C PHE A 642 16.72 -9.04 -46.14
#